data_AF-A7H941-F1
#
_entry.id   AF-A7H941-F1
#
_cell.length_a   1.000
_cell.length_b   1.000
_cell.length_c   1.000
_cell.angle_alpha   90.00
_cell.angle_beta   90.00
_cell.angle_gamma   90.00
#
_symmetry.space_group_name_H-M   'P 1'
#
loop_
_entity.id
_entity.type
_entity.pdbx_description
1 polymer ?
#
loop_
_entity_poly.entity_id
_entity_poly.type
_entity_poly.pdbx_seq_one_letter_code
_entity_poly.pdbx_strand_id
1 'polypeptide(L)'
;MKQTPAATGASALLRAARRALAPAAVGAWLVAKQLLWSPPLQGDAPVRWSAVAASVAVAMLVLGVAVRRRGRAQLVALALADGALTAVHHVHLLYHRQFSELASVAALAFAAQATRVGGAIAALLHPSDVLLWADVAALAVAAALARGGPRPASRRHANALALSGALLFTLPALPLLDRPLTGPRRLGVSRGEVAAELNVIGYQLFDVATFVRRRLDRSGRASLPEALAYHRERATPSGPLTGTQRGRNVIVVQLESFQAFATGRRVGGALVTPHLDRLARESLTFTHAFSQIRQGTTSDAELLAGCSLYPLETGAVFTERYDADFRCLPELLREAGYATVAMHANWPNFWNRDRMYPAMGYERFLSIRDFDRGPVIGLGLSDARFFEQAAERLSALPEPFYAVLVTLSNHAPFVDPNLPRTLALGALEGTEVGYYLNSARFTDAALGTLVDRLRASGVLERSVLVVYGDHHGVTRRASGTALLGLPETRADVWLLHEARVPLLVRLPFGRVAEVRHAPAGQLDVAPTIADLLGLPRERTFFHGRSLVSGPARPVILPDGSAVSEALVWLGAERRWGSPACLDASSGEPVAPERCDALAEHAARELAVSRAEVNQDLFRWMLAATTPRSPPAPVAPGASP
;
A
#
# COMPACT_ATOMS: atom_id res chain seq x y z
N MET A 1 69.17 -32.22 -17.76
CA MET A 1 67.87 -31.58 -18.08
C MET A 1 66.74 -32.48 -17.60
N LYS A 2 66.09 -32.17 -16.47
CA LYS A 2 64.85 -32.84 -16.04
C LYS A 2 63.68 -32.07 -16.65
N GLN A 3 62.95 -32.70 -17.58
CA GLN A 3 61.74 -32.14 -18.16
C GLN A 3 60.65 -32.09 -17.09
N THR A 4 60.14 -30.89 -16.80
CA THR A 4 58.90 -30.67 -16.06
C THR A 4 57.71 -31.04 -16.96
N PRO A 5 56.75 -31.87 -16.50
CA PRO A 5 55.60 -32.20 -17.33
C PRO A 5 54.69 -30.97 -17.45
N ALA A 6 54.28 -30.67 -18.69
CA ALA A 6 53.32 -29.63 -19.00
C ALA A 6 52.02 -29.86 -18.21
N ALA A 7 51.65 -28.87 -17.41
CA ALA A 7 50.42 -28.89 -16.64
C ALA A 7 49.22 -28.91 -17.62
N THR A 8 48.59 -30.08 -17.78
CA THR A 8 47.39 -30.30 -18.60
C THR A 8 46.31 -29.27 -18.27
N GLY A 9 45.55 -28.79 -19.27
CA GLY A 9 44.50 -27.76 -19.13
C GLY A 9 43.48 -28.00 -18.00
N ALA A 10 43.21 -29.28 -17.67
CA ALA A 10 42.38 -29.67 -16.51
C ALA A 10 42.93 -29.19 -15.16
N SER A 11 44.26 -29.14 -14.99
CA SER A 11 44.92 -28.66 -13.77
C SER A 11 44.88 -27.13 -13.63
N ALA A 12 44.84 -26.40 -14.76
CA ALA A 12 44.65 -24.95 -14.77
C ALA A 12 43.20 -24.60 -14.40
N LEU A 13 42.23 -25.31 -14.98
CA LEU A 13 40.80 -25.18 -14.65
C LEU A 13 40.51 -25.49 -13.17
N LEU A 14 41.08 -26.58 -12.62
CA LEU A 14 40.94 -26.92 -11.20
C LEU A 14 41.56 -25.89 -10.26
N ARG A 15 42.69 -25.27 -10.64
CA ARG A 15 43.32 -24.18 -9.87
C ARG A 15 42.52 -22.88 -9.96
N ALA A 16 42.00 -22.55 -11.13
CA ALA A 16 41.11 -21.41 -11.32
C ALA A 16 39.82 -21.58 -10.51
N ALA A 17 39.18 -22.76 -10.55
CA ALA A 17 38.02 -23.08 -9.74
C ALA A 17 38.29 -22.99 -8.23
N ARG A 18 39.44 -23.49 -7.75
CA ARG A 18 39.84 -23.36 -6.34
C ARG A 18 40.11 -21.92 -5.91
N ARG A 19 40.63 -21.06 -6.80
CA ARG A 19 40.81 -19.63 -6.52
C ARG A 19 39.48 -18.87 -6.53
N ALA A 20 38.57 -19.20 -7.44
CA ALA A 20 37.23 -18.63 -7.50
C ALA A 20 36.37 -18.98 -6.27
N LEU A 21 36.61 -20.15 -5.65
CA LEU A 21 35.95 -20.60 -4.42
C LEU A 21 36.67 -20.17 -3.13
N ALA A 22 37.71 -19.33 -3.22
CA ALA A 22 38.37 -18.81 -2.04
C ALA A 22 37.41 -17.89 -1.27
N PRO A 23 37.39 -17.91 0.08
CA PRO A 23 36.47 -17.09 0.87
C PRO A 23 36.52 -15.59 0.51
N ALA A 24 37.71 -15.06 0.20
CA ALA A 24 37.85 -13.67 -0.24
C ALA A 24 37.19 -13.40 -1.61
N ALA A 25 37.26 -14.35 -2.55
CA ALA A 25 36.59 -14.24 -3.85
C ALA A 25 35.07 -14.31 -3.71
N VAL A 26 34.57 -15.21 -2.85
CA VAL A 26 33.14 -15.28 -2.49
C VAL A 26 32.67 -13.99 -1.82
N GLY A 27 33.47 -13.41 -0.93
CA GLY A 27 33.18 -12.11 -0.32
C GLY A 27 33.12 -10.97 -1.34
N ALA A 28 34.09 -10.88 -2.24
CA ALA A 28 34.08 -9.89 -3.32
C ALA A 28 32.87 -10.07 -4.24
N TRP A 29 32.49 -11.31 -4.51
CA TRP A 29 31.34 -11.65 -5.32
C TRP A 29 30.02 -11.31 -4.61
N LEU A 30 29.91 -11.54 -3.30
CA LEU A 30 28.79 -11.08 -2.47
C LEU A 30 28.64 -9.56 -2.47
N VAL A 31 29.75 -8.81 -2.43
CA VAL A 31 29.73 -7.34 -2.55
C VAL A 31 29.25 -6.95 -3.96
N ALA A 32 29.81 -7.57 -5.00
CA ALA A 32 29.39 -7.31 -6.37
C ALA A 32 27.90 -7.63 -6.59
N LYS A 33 27.39 -8.75 -6.06
CA LYS A 33 25.96 -9.10 -6.11
C LYS A 33 25.13 -8.00 -5.46
N GLN A 34 25.48 -7.62 -4.23
CA GLN A 34 24.75 -6.58 -3.49
C GLN A 34 24.74 -5.24 -4.25
N LEU A 35 25.77 -4.93 -5.04
CA LEU A 35 25.83 -3.68 -5.81
C LEU A 35 25.16 -3.79 -7.20
N LEU A 36 25.28 -4.93 -7.88
CA LEU A 36 24.73 -5.18 -9.23
C LEU A 36 23.23 -5.49 -9.21
N TRP A 37 22.79 -6.21 -8.18
CA TRP A 37 21.41 -6.65 -7.96
C TRP A 37 20.73 -5.92 -6.81
N SER A 38 21.35 -4.85 -6.31
CA SER A 38 20.56 -3.68 -5.95
C SER A 38 20.21 -3.04 -7.29
N PRO A 39 18.98 -3.18 -7.84
CA PRO A 39 18.60 -2.51 -9.07
C PRO A 39 18.90 -1.00 -9.00
N PRO A 40 18.59 -0.23 -10.04
CA PRO A 40 18.15 1.16 -9.86
C PRO A 40 16.85 1.21 -9.01
N LEU A 41 16.92 0.69 -7.78
CA LEU A 41 16.09 0.95 -6.60
C LEU A 41 16.33 2.38 -6.11
N GLN A 42 17.48 2.92 -6.51
CA GLN A 42 17.71 4.32 -6.74
C GLN A 42 17.13 4.64 -8.10
N GLY A 43 16.02 5.37 -8.16
CA GLY A 43 15.68 6.02 -9.42
C GLY A 43 16.81 6.97 -9.77
N ASP A 44 17.77 6.57 -10.61
CA ASP A 44 18.97 7.31 -11.04
C ASP A 44 19.95 7.84 -9.95
N ALA A 45 19.73 7.59 -8.66
CA ALA A 45 20.69 8.04 -7.65
C ALA A 45 22.01 7.25 -7.76
N PRO A 46 23.18 7.87 -7.54
CA PRO A 46 24.45 7.16 -7.57
C PRO A 46 24.64 6.28 -6.32
N VAL A 47 25.30 5.12 -6.49
CA VAL A 47 25.76 4.29 -5.37
C VAL A 47 26.71 5.12 -4.50
N ARG A 48 26.37 5.28 -3.22
CA ARG A 48 27.20 6.02 -2.27
C ARG A 48 28.33 5.14 -1.74
N TRP A 49 29.45 5.76 -1.38
CA TRP A 49 30.56 5.06 -0.72
C TRP A 49 30.11 4.36 0.58
N SER A 50 29.11 4.91 1.27
CA SER A 50 28.44 4.30 2.43
C SER A 50 27.79 2.95 2.08
N ALA A 51 27.10 2.83 0.95
CA ALA A 51 26.50 1.57 0.51
C ALA A 51 27.55 0.52 0.11
N VAL A 52 28.67 0.95 -0.48
CA VAL A 52 29.81 0.06 -0.73
C VAL A 52 30.39 -0.44 0.59
N ALA A 53 30.60 0.44 1.56
CA ALA A 53 31.08 0.09 2.89
C ALA A 53 30.12 -0.89 3.61
N ALA A 54 28.81 -0.65 3.54
CA ALA A 54 27.80 -1.55 4.09
C ALA A 54 27.79 -2.93 3.40
N SER A 55 27.99 -2.98 2.08
CA SER A 55 28.09 -4.23 1.32
C SER A 55 29.33 -5.04 1.73
N VAL A 56 30.46 -4.36 1.91
CA VAL A 56 31.70 -4.95 2.44
C VAL A 56 31.48 -5.44 3.86
N ALA A 57 30.81 -4.66 4.71
CA ALA A 57 30.49 -5.05 6.07
C ALA A 57 29.65 -6.34 6.15
N VAL A 58 28.59 -6.45 5.33
CA VAL A 58 27.77 -7.67 5.23
C VAL A 58 28.61 -8.86 4.80
N ALA A 59 29.47 -8.70 3.78
CA ALA A 59 30.37 -9.76 3.34
C ALA A 59 31.36 -10.16 4.46
N MET A 60 31.92 -9.21 5.20
CA MET A 60 32.81 -9.49 6.34
C MET A 60 32.10 -10.26 7.46
N LEU A 61 30.83 -9.95 7.74
CA LEU A 61 30.03 -10.69 8.73
C LEU A 61 29.80 -12.14 8.28
N VAL A 62 29.37 -12.35 7.03
CA VAL A 62 29.17 -13.69 6.45
C VAL A 62 30.48 -14.49 6.46
N LEU A 63 31.57 -13.89 6.00
CA LEU A 63 32.88 -14.52 5.98
C LEU A 63 33.38 -14.82 7.38
N GLY A 64 33.24 -13.91 8.34
CA GLY A 64 33.67 -14.08 9.73
C GLY A 64 33.01 -15.29 10.41
N VAL A 65 31.78 -15.63 10.03
CA VAL A 65 31.12 -16.87 10.48
C VAL A 65 31.59 -18.08 9.68
N ALA A 66 31.69 -17.97 8.35
CA ALA A 66 32.00 -19.09 7.48
C ALA A 66 33.44 -19.60 7.62
N VAL A 67 34.45 -18.71 7.74
CA VAL A 67 35.87 -19.08 7.80
C VAL A 67 36.29 -19.81 9.08
N ARG A 68 35.39 -19.89 10.07
CA ARG A 68 35.57 -20.72 11.27
C ARG A 68 35.43 -22.22 10.96
N ARG A 69 34.73 -22.56 9.88
CA ARG A 69 34.48 -23.95 9.46
C ARG A 69 35.58 -24.42 8.51
N ARG A 70 35.74 -25.74 8.41
CA ARG A 70 36.76 -26.38 7.56
C ARG A 70 36.11 -27.07 6.37
N GLY A 71 36.76 -26.99 5.21
CA GLY A 71 36.42 -27.81 4.05
C GLY A 71 34.99 -27.63 3.56
N ARG A 72 34.27 -28.75 3.37
CA ARG A 72 32.87 -28.77 2.92
C ARG A 72 31.95 -27.93 3.81
N ALA A 73 32.13 -27.96 5.13
CA ALA A 73 31.27 -27.21 6.06
C ALA A 73 31.39 -25.69 5.88
N GLN A 74 32.53 -25.19 5.40
CA GLN A 74 32.70 -23.78 5.06
C GLN A 74 31.91 -23.41 3.79
N LEU A 75 32.01 -24.24 2.74
CA LEU A 75 31.28 -24.01 1.49
C LEU A 75 29.77 -24.10 1.70
N VAL A 76 29.29 -25.06 2.48
CA VAL A 76 27.87 -25.14 2.86
C VAL A 76 27.43 -23.89 3.61
N ALA A 77 28.22 -23.39 4.56
CA ALA A 77 27.88 -22.17 5.29
C ALA A 77 27.82 -20.93 4.39
N LEU A 78 28.73 -20.83 3.42
CA LEU A 78 28.71 -19.75 2.43
C LEU A 78 27.47 -19.87 1.53
N ALA A 79 27.18 -21.07 1.00
CA ALA A 79 26.00 -21.29 0.17
C ALA A 79 24.69 -20.95 0.89
N LEU A 80 24.56 -21.34 2.16
CA LEU A 80 23.36 -21.02 2.97
C LEU A 80 23.24 -19.52 3.25
N ALA A 81 24.34 -18.86 3.62
CA ALA A 81 24.32 -17.43 3.89
C ALA A 81 24.03 -16.62 2.62
N ASP A 82 24.68 -16.96 1.51
CA ASP A 82 24.45 -16.35 0.21
C ASP A 82 23.03 -16.59 -0.28
N GLY A 83 22.52 -17.83 -0.17
CA GLY A 83 21.14 -18.17 -0.47
C GLY A 83 20.13 -17.34 0.33
N ALA A 84 20.38 -17.12 1.62
CA ALA A 84 19.52 -16.28 2.46
C ALA A 84 19.53 -14.80 2.01
N LEU A 85 20.71 -14.23 1.74
CA LEU A 85 20.84 -12.86 1.22
C LEU A 85 20.20 -12.71 -0.16
N THR A 86 20.34 -13.73 -1.00
CA THR A 86 19.76 -13.81 -2.35
C THR A 86 18.25 -13.84 -2.28
N ALA A 87 17.67 -14.63 -1.37
CA ALA A 87 16.23 -14.66 -1.13
C ALA A 87 15.69 -13.28 -0.73
N VAL A 88 16.37 -12.58 0.17
CA VAL A 88 15.98 -11.22 0.58
C VAL A 88 15.99 -10.26 -0.61
N HIS A 89 17.06 -10.25 -1.42
CA HIS A 89 17.11 -9.42 -2.64
C HIS A 89 16.00 -9.76 -3.63
N HIS A 90 15.73 -11.06 -3.85
CA HIS A 90 14.69 -11.49 -4.78
C HIS A 90 13.32 -11.02 -4.32
N VAL A 91 13.03 -11.10 -3.02
CA VAL A 91 11.80 -10.57 -2.43
C VAL A 91 11.67 -9.06 -2.65
N HIS A 92 12.72 -8.27 -2.41
CA HIS A 92 12.68 -6.83 -2.68
C HIS A 92 12.51 -6.53 -4.18
N LEU A 93 13.14 -7.31 -5.06
CA LEU A 93 13.00 -7.18 -6.51
C LEU A 93 11.56 -7.40 -6.96
N LEU A 94 10.90 -8.47 -6.48
CA LEU A 94 9.50 -8.75 -6.79
C LEU A 94 8.58 -7.67 -6.21
N TYR A 95 8.81 -7.26 -4.96
CA TYR A 95 8.03 -6.21 -4.31
C TYR A 95 8.15 -4.87 -5.06
N HIS A 96 9.35 -4.52 -5.53
CA HIS A 96 9.57 -3.31 -6.31
C HIS A 96 8.91 -3.36 -7.69
N ARG A 97 8.86 -4.53 -8.35
CA ARG A 97 8.14 -4.67 -9.63
C ARG A 97 6.66 -4.34 -9.48
N GLN A 98 6.05 -4.72 -8.35
CA GLN A 98 4.64 -4.47 -8.05
C GLN A 98 4.38 -3.08 -7.51
N PHE A 99 5.09 -2.66 -6.46
CA PHE A 99 4.76 -1.47 -5.67
C PHE A 99 5.71 -0.29 -5.90
N SER A 100 6.73 -0.46 -6.74
CA SER A 100 7.83 0.52 -6.89
C SER A 100 8.55 0.91 -5.59
N GLU A 101 8.39 0.11 -4.52
CA GLU A 101 8.98 0.31 -3.19
C GLU A 101 9.84 -0.90 -2.78
N LEU A 102 10.55 -0.79 -1.65
CA LEU A 102 11.17 -1.94 -0.96
C LEU A 102 10.20 -2.54 0.06
N ALA A 103 10.16 -3.87 0.13
CA ALA A 103 9.41 -4.62 1.15
C ALA A 103 9.87 -4.24 2.57
N SER A 104 8.94 -3.98 3.48
CA SER A 104 9.22 -3.81 4.91
C SER A 104 9.08 -5.15 5.64
N VAL A 105 9.71 -5.27 6.81
CA VAL A 105 9.55 -6.42 7.73
C VAL A 105 8.09 -6.63 8.10
N ALA A 106 7.36 -5.54 8.30
CA ALA A 106 5.92 -5.58 8.53
C ALA A 106 5.19 -6.21 7.34
N ALA A 107 5.51 -5.80 6.11
CA ALA A 107 4.93 -6.40 4.90
C ALA A 107 5.28 -7.90 4.75
N LEU A 108 6.51 -8.31 5.11
CA LEU A 108 6.93 -9.70 5.06
C LEU A 108 6.25 -10.59 6.12
N ALA A 109 5.76 -10.02 7.21
CA ALA A 109 4.94 -10.76 8.17
C ALA A 109 3.65 -11.31 7.52
N PHE A 110 3.22 -10.77 6.37
CA PHE A 110 2.09 -11.26 5.58
C PHE A 110 2.45 -12.37 4.58
N ALA A 111 3.68 -12.88 4.57
CA ALA A 111 4.11 -13.95 3.67
C ALA A 111 3.22 -15.21 3.73
N ALA A 112 2.59 -15.49 4.88
CA ALA A 112 1.63 -16.61 4.98
C ALA A 112 0.38 -16.41 4.11
N GLN A 113 -0.08 -15.16 3.94
CA GLN A 113 -1.21 -14.81 3.06
C GLN A 113 -0.78 -14.81 1.58
N ALA A 114 0.52 -14.65 1.30
CA ALA A 114 1.09 -14.66 -0.05
C ALA A 114 0.78 -15.96 -0.82
N THR A 115 0.59 -17.08 -0.11
CA THR A 115 0.18 -18.37 -0.72
C THR A 115 -1.13 -18.28 -1.51
N ARG A 116 -2.05 -17.39 -1.11
CA ARG A 116 -3.34 -17.20 -1.78
C ARG A 116 -3.25 -16.31 -3.02
N VAL A 117 -2.19 -15.52 -3.15
CA VAL A 117 -1.91 -14.65 -4.31
C VAL A 117 -0.76 -15.21 -5.16
N GLY A 118 -0.53 -16.52 -5.12
CA GLY A 118 0.58 -17.17 -5.84
C GLY A 118 0.61 -16.90 -7.34
N GLY A 119 -0.56 -16.75 -7.98
CA GLY A 119 -0.65 -16.38 -9.40
C GLY A 119 -0.12 -14.98 -9.70
N ALA A 120 -0.37 -14.00 -8.81
CA ALA A 120 0.17 -12.65 -8.94
C ALA A 120 1.69 -12.65 -8.74
N ILE A 121 2.21 -13.41 -7.76
CA ILE A 121 3.66 -13.55 -7.55
C ILE A 121 4.33 -14.20 -8.76
N ALA A 122 3.71 -15.24 -9.33
CA ALA A 122 4.23 -15.92 -10.51
C ALA A 122 4.31 -14.99 -11.73
N ALA A 123 3.35 -14.09 -11.90
CA ALA A 123 3.35 -13.09 -12.97
C ALA A 123 4.50 -12.06 -12.84
N LEU A 124 5.04 -11.87 -11.63
CA LEU A 124 6.16 -10.95 -11.37
C LEU A 124 7.54 -11.57 -11.63
N LEU A 125 7.63 -12.90 -11.81
CA LEU A 125 8.90 -13.60 -12.05
C LEU A 125 9.39 -13.40 -13.49
N HIS A 126 10.70 -13.14 -13.64
CA HIS A 126 11.33 -13.04 -14.96
C HIS A 126 12.39 -14.16 -15.14
N PRO A 127 12.58 -14.74 -16.35
CA PRO A 127 13.59 -15.77 -16.57
C PRO A 127 15.02 -15.37 -16.15
N SER A 128 15.35 -14.08 -16.23
CA SER A 128 16.65 -13.56 -15.78
C SER A 128 16.86 -13.67 -14.27
N ASP A 129 15.81 -13.86 -13.47
CA ASP A 129 15.91 -14.00 -12.01
C ASP A 129 16.74 -15.24 -11.62
N VAL A 130 16.87 -16.23 -12.53
CA VAL A 130 17.76 -17.39 -12.33
C VAL A 130 19.23 -16.97 -12.16
N LEU A 131 19.65 -15.86 -12.79
CA LEU A 131 21.02 -15.36 -12.67
C LEU A 131 21.35 -14.87 -11.25
N LEU A 132 20.34 -14.45 -10.49
CA LEU A 132 20.48 -14.04 -9.09
C LEU A 132 20.89 -15.22 -8.18
N TRP A 133 20.55 -16.45 -8.59
CA TRP A 133 20.77 -17.69 -7.84
C TRP A 133 21.93 -18.56 -8.36
N ALA A 134 22.55 -18.18 -9.48
CA ALA A 134 23.51 -19.02 -10.20
C ALA A 134 24.77 -19.36 -9.37
N ASP A 135 25.24 -18.41 -8.58
CA ASP A 135 26.35 -18.55 -7.64
C ASP A 135 26.03 -19.43 -6.43
N VAL A 136 24.79 -19.37 -5.91
CA VAL A 136 24.33 -20.18 -4.80
C VAL A 136 24.34 -21.63 -5.24
N ALA A 137 23.86 -21.89 -6.46
CA ALA A 137 23.97 -23.19 -7.12
C ALA A 137 25.44 -23.61 -7.31
N ALA A 138 26.32 -22.70 -7.77
CA ALA A 138 27.74 -23.00 -7.93
C ALA A 138 28.43 -23.36 -6.60
N LEU A 139 28.13 -22.64 -5.52
CA LEU A 139 28.63 -22.92 -4.17
C LEU A 139 28.07 -24.24 -3.62
N ALA A 140 26.80 -24.55 -3.88
CA ALA A 140 26.18 -25.82 -3.50
C ALA A 140 26.82 -27.01 -4.23
N VAL A 141 27.05 -26.89 -5.54
CA VAL A 141 27.76 -27.90 -6.35
C VAL A 141 29.20 -28.04 -5.86
N ALA A 142 29.90 -26.94 -5.60
CA ALA A 142 31.25 -26.96 -5.06
C ALA A 142 31.30 -27.66 -3.69
N ALA A 143 30.32 -27.41 -2.81
CA ALA A 143 30.21 -28.08 -1.52
C ALA A 143 29.93 -29.58 -1.66
N ALA A 144 29.10 -29.99 -2.62
CA ALA A 144 28.80 -31.40 -2.88
C ALA A 144 30.02 -32.17 -3.40
N LEU A 145 30.82 -31.55 -4.26
CA LEU A 145 32.01 -32.14 -4.87
C LEU A 145 33.28 -32.03 -4.02
N ALA A 146 33.27 -31.23 -2.95
CA ALA A 146 34.44 -30.99 -2.11
C ALA A 146 34.88 -32.24 -1.32
N ARG A 147 36.02 -32.82 -1.71
CA ARG A 147 36.73 -33.88 -0.97
C ARG A 147 37.76 -33.35 0.06
N GLY A 148 37.70 -32.05 0.34
CA GLY A 148 38.60 -31.28 1.19
C GLY A 148 38.39 -29.79 0.92
N GLY A 149 38.97 -28.89 1.71
CA GLY A 149 38.87 -27.45 1.42
C GLY A 149 39.73 -26.57 2.31
N PRO A 150 39.47 -25.26 2.33
CA PRO A 150 40.37 -24.28 2.94
C PRO A 150 40.59 -24.59 4.43
N ARG A 151 41.78 -24.25 4.92
CA ARG A 151 42.07 -24.31 6.35
C ARG A 151 41.21 -23.26 7.07
N PRO A 152 40.62 -23.60 8.23
CA PRO A 152 39.86 -22.63 9.00
C PRO A 152 40.79 -21.50 9.47
N ALA A 153 40.26 -20.28 9.48
CA ALA A 153 40.95 -19.16 10.10
C ALA A 153 40.98 -19.34 11.63
N SER A 154 41.95 -18.71 12.32
CA SER A 154 41.93 -18.71 13.77
C SER A 154 40.69 -17.95 14.29
N ARG A 155 40.16 -18.37 15.45
CA ARG A 155 39.00 -17.70 16.07
C ARG A 155 39.21 -16.20 16.25
N ARG A 156 40.45 -15.77 16.54
CA ARG A 156 40.83 -14.36 16.66
C ARG A 156 40.61 -13.60 15.33
N HIS A 157 41.12 -14.13 14.21
CA HIS A 157 40.93 -13.50 12.90
C HIS A 157 39.47 -13.49 12.47
N ALA A 158 38.74 -14.59 12.70
CA ALA A 158 37.32 -14.67 12.37
C ALA A 158 36.46 -13.68 13.18
N ASN A 159 36.76 -13.51 14.47
CA ASN A 159 36.09 -12.53 15.33
C ASN A 159 36.47 -11.09 14.96
N ALA A 160 37.74 -10.82 14.68
CA ALA A 160 38.18 -9.51 14.20
C ALA A 160 37.45 -9.12 12.91
N LEU A 161 37.36 -10.04 11.94
CA LEU A 161 36.65 -9.82 10.69
C LEU A 161 35.16 -9.49 10.92
N ALA A 162 34.48 -10.27 11.76
CA ALA A 162 33.07 -10.04 12.09
C ALA A 162 32.84 -8.72 12.84
N LEU A 163 33.69 -8.39 13.83
CA LEU A 163 33.60 -7.14 14.61
C LEU A 163 33.89 -5.91 13.74
N SER A 164 34.91 -5.98 12.89
CA SER A 164 35.20 -4.92 11.92
C SER A 164 34.06 -4.72 10.93
N GLY A 165 33.42 -5.81 10.48
CA GLY A 165 32.19 -5.74 9.69
C GLY A 165 31.06 -5.04 10.44
N ALA A 166 30.79 -5.43 11.69
CA ALA A 166 29.75 -4.80 12.51
C ALA A 166 29.99 -3.29 12.71
N LEU A 167 31.22 -2.88 13.02
CA LEU A 167 31.59 -1.47 13.17
C LEU A 167 31.48 -0.69 11.85
N LEU A 168 31.89 -1.28 10.73
CA LEU A 168 31.79 -0.66 9.41
C LEU A 168 30.33 -0.45 8.99
N PHE A 169 29.43 -1.33 9.44
CA PHE A 169 27.99 -1.20 9.21
C PHE A 169 27.33 -0.12 10.08
N THR A 170 27.75 0.03 11.35
CA THR A 170 27.09 0.96 12.27
C THR A 170 27.36 2.43 11.94
N LEU A 171 28.56 2.76 11.47
CA LEU A 171 28.95 4.15 11.16
C LEU A 171 28.00 4.87 10.18
N PRO A 172 27.65 4.31 9.00
CA PRO A 172 26.69 4.94 8.09
C PRO A 172 25.23 4.85 8.57
N ALA A 173 24.88 3.90 9.44
CA ALA A 173 23.52 3.72 9.94
C ALA A 173 23.13 4.69 11.06
N LEU A 174 24.09 5.10 11.90
CA LEU A 174 23.86 5.98 13.05
C LEU A 174 23.20 7.32 12.68
N PRO A 175 23.69 8.07 11.68
CA PRO A 175 23.04 9.33 11.29
C PRO A 175 21.60 9.15 10.82
N LEU A 176 21.25 7.99 10.26
CA LEU A 176 19.88 7.70 9.79
C LEU A 176 18.91 7.43 10.95
N LEU A 177 19.40 6.86 12.05
CA LEU A 177 18.62 6.62 13.27
C LEU A 177 18.34 7.89 14.09
N ASP A 178 19.18 8.91 13.93
CA ASP A 178 19.12 10.18 14.64
C ASP A 178 18.40 11.29 13.84
N ARG A 179 18.06 11.04 12.56
CA ARG A 179 17.23 11.99 11.80
C ARG A 179 15.83 12.05 12.41
N PRO A 180 15.30 13.25 12.73
CA PRO A 180 13.92 13.38 13.17
C PRO A 180 13.02 12.84 12.06
N LEU A 181 12.19 11.85 12.41
CA LEU A 181 11.21 11.22 11.51
C LEU A 181 10.08 12.19 11.10
N THR A 182 10.08 13.39 11.67
CA THR A 182 9.04 14.41 11.55
C THR A 182 9.68 15.75 11.19
N GLY A 183 9.32 16.28 10.03
CA GLY A 183 9.66 17.63 9.60
C GLY A 183 8.99 17.96 8.25
N PRO A 184 8.61 19.23 8.00
CA PRO A 184 7.77 19.61 6.86
C PRO A 184 8.36 19.27 5.48
N ARG A 185 9.69 19.26 5.35
CA ARG A 185 10.41 18.86 4.12
C ARG A 185 11.00 17.44 4.18
N ARG A 186 10.75 16.68 5.26
CA ARG A 186 11.45 15.43 5.60
C ARG A 186 10.56 14.43 6.34
N LEU A 187 9.30 14.30 5.93
CA LEU A 187 8.53 13.12 6.34
C LEU A 187 9.18 11.88 5.73
N GLY A 188 9.86 11.10 6.58
CA GLY A 188 10.50 9.84 6.20
C GLY A 188 11.80 10.01 5.41
N VAL A 189 12.87 9.34 5.86
CA VAL A 189 13.91 8.94 4.92
C VAL A 189 13.28 7.87 4.05
N SER A 190 13.16 8.11 2.74
CA SER A 190 12.55 7.10 1.86
C SER A 190 13.31 5.78 1.97
N ARG A 191 12.62 4.65 1.82
CA ARG A 191 13.29 3.34 1.91
C ARG A 191 14.40 3.21 0.86
N GLY A 192 14.18 3.83 -0.31
CA GLY A 192 15.19 3.97 -1.35
C GLY A 192 16.41 4.80 -0.92
N GLU A 193 16.23 5.88 -0.17
CA GLU A 193 17.35 6.65 0.41
C GLU A 193 18.11 5.86 1.48
N VAL A 194 17.42 5.12 2.35
CA VAL A 194 18.08 4.24 3.32
C VAL A 194 18.88 3.17 2.59
N ALA A 195 18.31 2.54 1.56
CA ALA A 195 19.00 1.55 0.74
C ALA A 195 20.15 2.17 -0.08
N ALA A 196 20.03 3.43 -0.51
CA ALA A 196 21.12 4.16 -1.17
C ALA A 196 22.32 4.41 -0.24
N GLU A 197 22.09 4.45 1.06
CA GLU A 197 23.13 4.65 2.08
C GLU A 197 23.67 3.34 2.65
N LEU A 198 22.80 2.33 2.81
CA LEU A 198 23.14 1.09 3.52
C LEU A 198 23.12 -0.17 2.63
N ASN A 199 22.80 -0.05 1.34
CA ASN A 199 22.37 -1.14 0.45
C ASN A 199 21.03 -1.79 0.87
N VAL A 200 20.51 -2.71 0.04
CA VAL A 200 19.21 -3.40 0.30
C VAL A 200 19.21 -4.22 1.58
N ILE A 201 20.29 -4.96 1.85
CA ILE A 201 20.42 -5.76 3.08
C ILE A 201 20.53 -4.85 4.29
N GLY A 202 21.28 -3.76 4.19
CA GLY A 202 21.41 -2.80 5.27
C GLY A 202 20.11 -2.05 5.55
N TYR A 203 19.33 -1.73 4.51
CA TYR A 203 17.95 -1.27 4.65
C TYR A 203 17.11 -2.29 5.42
N GLN A 204 17.15 -3.57 5.05
CA GLN A 204 16.35 -4.60 5.74
C GLN A 204 16.69 -4.70 7.23
N LEU A 205 17.98 -4.60 7.58
CA LEU A 205 18.42 -4.56 8.98
C LEU A 205 17.95 -3.29 9.70
N PHE A 206 18.01 -2.14 9.03
CA PHE A 206 17.47 -0.88 9.54
C PHE A 206 15.96 -0.97 9.78
N ASP A 207 15.21 -1.54 8.84
CA ASP A 207 13.76 -1.71 8.95
C ASP A 207 13.39 -2.63 10.13
N VAL A 208 14.11 -3.74 10.33
CA VAL A 208 13.95 -4.59 11.54
C VAL A 208 14.16 -3.76 12.82
N ALA A 209 15.24 -2.98 12.88
CA ALA A 209 15.55 -2.17 14.07
C ALA A 209 14.45 -1.13 14.34
N THR A 210 13.96 -0.43 13.31
CA THR A 210 12.87 0.54 13.47
C THR A 210 11.53 -0.11 13.78
N PHE A 211 11.25 -1.29 13.23
CA PHE A 211 10.04 -2.07 13.54
C PHE A 211 10.03 -2.49 15.02
N VAL A 212 11.13 -3.03 15.52
CA VAL A 212 11.28 -3.39 16.94
C VAL A 212 11.19 -2.14 17.82
N ARG A 213 11.88 -1.05 17.47
CA ARG A 213 11.81 0.22 18.21
C ARG A 213 10.38 0.75 18.31
N ARG A 214 9.61 0.73 17.21
CA ARG A 214 8.20 1.15 17.18
C ARG A 214 7.31 0.28 18.05
N ARG A 215 7.55 -1.03 18.06
CA ARG A 215 6.78 -1.98 18.89
C ARG A 215 7.11 -1.89 20.38
N LEU A 216 8.32 -1.43 20.71
CA LEU A 216 8.76 -1.16 22.08
C LEU A 216 8.51 0.29 22.51
N ASP A 217 8.08 1.18 21.61
CA ASP A 217 7.86 2.58 21.93
C ASP A 217 6.73 2.71 22.96
N ARG A 218 7.05 3.39 24.06
CA ARG A 218 6.15 3.66 25.19
C ARG A 218 5.79 5.14 25.28
N SER A 219 5.99 5.91 24.21
CA SER A 219 5.60 7.33 24.09
C SER A 219 4.16 7.61 24.54
N GLY A 220 3.31 6.58 24.59
CA GLY A 220 2.04 6.62 25.31
C GLY A 220 1.08 7.53 24.57
N ARG A 221 0.76 8.70 25.15
CA ARG A 221 -0.20 9.68 24.58
C ARG A 221 0.42 11.05 24.38
N ALA A 222 1.73 11.11 24.17
CA ALA A 222 2.45 12.36 24.04
C ALA A 222 1.87 13.29 22.96
N SER A 223 1.29 12.70 21.90
CA SER A 223 0.72 13.45 20.77
C SER A 223 -0.75 13.87 20.97
N LEU A 224 -1.39 13.54 22.10
CA LEU A 224 -2.81 13.84 22.33
C LEU A 224 -3.16 15.33 22.25
N PRO A 225 -2.38 16.28 22.84
CA PRO A 225 -2.70 17.70 22.73
C PRO A 225 -2.63 18.21 21.28
N GLU A 226 -1.66 17.74 20.51
CA GLU A 226 -1.50 18.11 19.10
C GLU A 226 -2.65 17.56 18.24
N ALA A 227 -3.06 16.30 18.44
CA ALA A 227 -4.21 15.71 17.76
C ALA A 227 -5.52 16.46 18.05
N LEU A 228 -5.77 16.79 19.33
CA LEU A 228 -6.94 17.59 19.71
C LEU A 228 -6.92 19.00 19.10
N ALA A 229 -5.75 19.66 19.06
CA ALA A 229 -5.61 20.96 18.41
C ALA A 229 -5.87 20.87 16.90
N TYR A 230 -5.30 19.86 16.23
CA TYR A 230 -5.49 19.60 14.80
C TYR A 230 -6.98 19.47 14.43
N HIS A 231 -7.76 18.69 15.19
CA HIS A 231 -9.19 18.52 14.91
C HIS A 231 -10.02 19.78 15.21
N ARG A 232 -9.66 20.57 16.23
CA ARG A 232 -10.36 21.85 16.55
C ARG A 232 -10.18 22.90 15.45
N GLU A 233 -8.99 22.99 14.88
CA GLU A 233 -8.66 23.93 13.81
C GLU A 233 -9.36 23.61 12.48
N ARG A 234 -9.86 22.38 12.32
CA ARG A 234 -10.38 21.85 11.05
C ARG A 234 -11.89 21.72 10.97
N ALA A 235 -12.63 22.37 11.87
CA ALA A 235 -14.09 22.43 11.80
C ALA A 235 -14.53 22.87 10.40
N THR A 236 -15.25 22.00 9.70
CA THR A 236 -15.73 22.27 8.33
C THR A 236 -17.05 23.05 8.45
N PRO A 237 -17.30 24.07 7.63
CA PRO A 237 -18.61 24.72 7.57
C PRO A 237 -19.65 23.77 6.95
N SER A 238 -20.93 24.01 7.21
CA SER A 238 -22.03 23.32 6.52
C SER A 238 -22.12 23.78 5.06
N GLY A 239 -22.53 22.88 4.17
CA GLY A 239 -22.79 23.16 2.75
C GLY A 239 -24.26 22.96 2.38
N PRO A 240 -24.66 23.28 1.13
CA PRO A 240 -26.04 23.16 0.68
C PRO A 240 -26.64 21.74 0.76
N LEU A 241 -25.79 20.71 0.71
CA LEU A 241 -26.21 19.31 0.77
C LEU A 241 -26.13 18.71 2.18
N THR A 242 -25.62 19.44 3.16
CA THR A 242 -25.51 19.00 4.56
C THR A 242 -26.89 18.62 5.11
N GLY A 243 -27.00 17.40 5.64
CA GLY A 243 -28.23 16.88 6.27
C GLY A 243 -29.38 16.60 5.31
N THR A 244 -29.23 16.82 4.00
CA THR A 244 -30.32 16.62 3.02
C THR A 244 -30.71 15.16 2.85
N GLN A 245 -29.86 14.22 3.27
CA GLN A 245 -30.05 12.78 3.15
C GLN A 245 -30.27 12.10 4.51
N ARG A 246 -30.65 12.85 5.56
CA ARG A 246 -30.92 12.28 6.88
C ARG A 246 -31.89 11.08 6.80
N GLY A 247 -31.49 9.97 7.40
CA GLY A 247 -32.30 8.74 7.48
C GLY A 247 -32.36 7.92 6.19
N ARG A 248 -31.58 8.26 5.16
CA ARG A 248 -31.45 7.46 3.93
C ARG A 248 -30.49 6.30 4.15
N ASN A 249 -30.72 5.18 3.47
CA ASN A 249 -29.73 4.11 3.44
C ASN A 249 -28.46 4.60 2.75
N VAL A 250 -27.35 3.95 3.05
CA VAL A 250 -26.07 4.21 2.41
C VAL A 250 -25.48 2.90 1.92
N ILE A 251 -25.14 2.85 0.64
CA ILE A 251 -24.46 1.73 0.00
C ILE A 251 -23.13 2.26 -0.52
N VAL A 252 -22.03 1.65 -0.11
CA VAL A 252 -20.69 1.95 -0.58
C VAL A 252 -20.17 0.74 -1.35
N VAL A 253 -19.74 0.96 -2.60
CA VAL A 253 -19.16 -0.08 -3.45
C VAL A 253 -17.70 0.26 -3.71
N GLN A 254 -16.81 -0.61 -3.26
CA GLN A 254 -15.38 -0.57 -3.54
C GLN A 254 -15.07 -1.46 -4.76
N LEU A 255 -14.56 -0.84 -5.82
CA LEU A 255 -14.15 -1.49 -7.05
C LEU A 255 -12.66 -1.86 -6.97
N GLU A 256 -12.38 -3.15 -6.94
CA GLU A 256 -11.04 -3.73 -6.82
C GLU A 256 -10.15 -3.33 -8.00
N SER A 257 -8.96 -2.82 -7.67
CA SER A 257 -7.90 -2.37 -8.57
C SER A 257 -8.38 -1.42 -9.68
N PHE A 258 -9.48 -0.69 -9.48
CA PHE A 258 -10.18 0.01 -10.55
C PHE A 258 -9.68 1.45 -10.74
N GLN A 259 -8.93 1.70 -11.82
CA GLN A 259 -8.35 3.00 -12.16
C GLN A 259 -9.23 3.85 -13.06
N ALA A 260 -9.15 5.16 -12.88
CA ALA A 260 -9.95 6.15 -13.61
C ALA A 260 -9.73 6.11 -15.13
N PHE A 261 -8.55 5.69 -15.63
CA PHE A 261 -8.29 5.66 -17.08
C PHE A 261 -9.15 4.63 -17.83
N ALA A 262 -9.77 3.68 -17.12
CA ALA A 262 -10.73 2.74 -17.71
C ALA A 262 -12.08 3.41 -18.03
N THR A 263 -12.43 4.50 -17.33
CA THR A 263 -13.74 5.15 -17.47
C THR A 263 -13.84 5.93 -18.79
N GLY A 264 -14.99 5.83 -19.46
CA GLY A 264 -15.20 6.41 -20.79
C GLY A 264 -14.30 5.86 -21.93
N ARG A 265 -13.42 4.89 -21.65
CA ARG A 265 -12.48 4.35 -22.63
C ARG A 265 -13.17 3.39 -23.59
N ARG A 266 -12.73 3.39 -24.86
CA ARG A 266 -13.13 2.39 -25.86
C ARG A 266 -11.97 1.50 -26.27
N VAL A 267 -12.24 0.20 -26.38
CA VAL A 267 -11.33 -0.82 -26.93
C VAL A 267 -12.12 -1.70 -27.89
N GLY A 268 -11.60 -1.92 -29.10
CA GLY A 268 -12.30 -2.71 -30.12
C GLY A 268 -13.70 -2.18 -30.47
N GLY A 269 -13.91 -0.86 -30.37
CA GLY A 269 -15.21 -0.20 -30.61
C GLY A 269 -16.19 -0.21 -29.44
N ALA A 270 -15.97 -1.05 -28.41
CA ALA A 270 -16.83 -1.15 -27.23
C ALA A 270 -16.33 -0.25 -26.09
N LEU A 271 -17.26 0.30 -25.29
CA LEU A 271 -16.91 0.96 -24.02
C LEU A 271 -16.41 -0.09 -23.01
N VAL A 272 -15.37 0.27 -22.25
CA VAL A 272 -14.84 -0.55 -21.15
C VAL A 272 -15.78 -0.50 -19.95
N THR A 273 -16.42 0.63 -19.66
CA THR A 273 -17.24 0.80 -18.44
C THR A 273 -18.63 1.41 -18.66
N PRO A 274 -19.44 0.87 -19.60
CA PRO A 274 -20.73 1.50 -19.95
C PRO A 274 -21.73 1.61 -18.78
N HIS A 275 -21.64 0.78 -17.73
CA HIS A 275 -22.54 0.87 -16.58
C HIS A 275 -22.11 1.96 -15.60
N LEU A 276 -20.82 2.06 -15.28
CA LEU A 276 -20.26 3.14 -14.49
C LEU A 276 -20.43 4.51 -15.19
N ASP A 277 -20.20 4.56 -16.51
CA ASP A 277 -20.41 5.76 -17.32
C ASP A 277 -21.89 6.21 -17.32
N ARG A 278 -22.82 5.25 -17.23
CA ARG A 278 -24.25 5.52 -17.07
C ARG A 278 -24.57 6.06 -15.68
N LEU A 279 -24.03 5.44 -14.64
CA LEU A 279 -24.20 5.88 -13.25
C LEU A 279 -23.64 7.29 -13.02
N ALA A 280 -22.54 7.64 -13.69
CA ALA A 280 -21.93 8.97 -13.62
C ALA A 280 -22.88 10.10 -14.06
N ARG A 281 -23.79 9.84 -15.01
CA ARG A 281 -24.77 10.83 -15.48
C ARG A 281 -25.87 11.16 -14.48
N GLU A 282 -26.02 10.38 -13.42
CA GLU A 282 -26.98 10.61 -12.33
C GLU A 282 -26.28 10.85 -10.97
N SER A 283 -24.99 11.17 -10.98
CA SER A 283 -24.14 11.27 -9.79
C SER A 283 -23.30 12.55 -9.75
N LEU A 284 -22.91 12.95 -8.54
CA LEU A 284 -21.72 13.77 -8.35
C LEU A 284 -20.49 12.93 -8.72
N THR A 285 -19.74 13.34 -9.73
CA THR A 285 -18.60 12.59 -10.27
C THR A 285 -17.31 13.36 -10.04
N PHE A 286 -16.33 12.76 -9.36
CA PHE A 286 -15.05 13.38 -9.05
C PHE A 286 -13.98 12.82 -9.99
N THR A 287 -13.50 13.66 -10.90
CA THR A 287 -12.58 13.26 -11.99
C THR A 287 -11.11 13.28 -11.58
N HIS A 288 -10.79 13.96 -10.47
CA HIS A 288 -9.48 14.01 -9.85
C HIS A 288 -9.53 13.35 -8.46
N ALA A 289 -10.07 12.13 -8.40
CA ALA A 289 -10.06 11.33 -7.18
C ALA A 289 -8.82 10.44 -7.14
N PHE A 290 -8.10 10.42 -6.02
CA PHE A 290 -6.86 9.69 -5.85
C PHE A 290 -6.98 8.61 -4.78
N SER A 291 -6.42 7.44 -5.07
CA SER A 291 -6.15 6.39 -4.10
C SER A 291 -5.10 6.89 -3.11
N GLN A 292 -5.36 6.68 -1.82
CA GLN A 292 -4.49 7.11 -0.72
C GLN A 292 -4.00 5.88 0.07
N ILE A 293 -3.86 4.73 -0.59
CA ILE A 293 -3.42 3.47 0.00
C ILE A 293 -1.90 3.41 0.17
N ARG A 294 -1.43 2.47 0.98
CA ARG A 294 -0.02 2.05 1.03
C ARG A 294 0.09 0.52 1.01
N GLN A 295 0.81 -0.08 1.95
CA GLN A 295 1.11 -1.53 1.90
C GLN A 295 -0.11 -2.41 2.19
N GLY A 296 -1.18 -1.87 2.79
CA GLY A 296 -2.43 -2.59 3.01
C GLY A 296 -3.33 -2.67 1.77
N THR A 297 -3.03 -1.94 0.70
CA THR A 297 -3.77 -2.01 -0.58
C THR A 297 -5.29 -1.88 -0.38
N THR A 298 -6.07 -2.90 -0.70
CA THR A 298 -7.52 -2.99 -0.47
C THR A 298 -7.93 -2.64 0.96
N SER A 299 -7.20 -3.12 1.99
CA SER A 299 -7.56 -2.85 3.39
C SER A 299 -7.30 -1.41 3.81
N ASP A 300 -6.30 -0.76 3.19
CA ASP A 300 -6.06 0.66 3.41
C ASP A 300 -7.23 1.48 2.83
N ALA A 301 -7.70 1.15 1.62
CA ALA A 301 -8.87 1.82 1.02
C ALA A 301 -10.11 1.74 1.92
N GLU A 302 -10.34 0.59 2.57
CA GLU A 302 -11.43 0.41 3.53
C GLU A 302 -11.27 1.27 4.79
N LEU A 303 -10.05 1.39 5.32
CA LEU A 303 -9.73 2.29 6.44
C LEU A 303 -9.98 3.76 6.05
N LEU A 304 -9.52 4.15 4.87
CA LEU A 304 -9.61 5.51 4.35
C LEU A 304 -11.06 5.91 4.16
N ALA A 305 -11.84 5.09 3.46
CA ALA A 305 -13.23 5.40 3.15
C ALA A 305 -14.16 5.21 4.36
N GLY A 306 -13.86 4.29 5.27
CA GLY A 306 -14.70 3.95 6.41
C GLY A 306 -14.39 4.73 7.69
N CYS A 307 -13.13 5.12 7.89
CA CYS A 307 -12.68 5.80 9.12
C CYS A 307 -12.07 7.17 8.85
N SER A 308 -11.77 7.51 7.58
CA SER A 308 -11.05 8.75 7.24
C SER A 308 -9.72 8.89 7.99
N LEU A 309 -8.95 7.79 8.04
CA LEU A 309 -7.63 7.71 8.64
C LEU A 309 -6.58 7.26 7.63
N TYR A 310 -5.38 7.80 7.74
CA TYR A 310 -4.26 7.40 6.89
C TYR A 310 -3.72 6.01 7.28
N PRO A 311 -3.14 5.27 6.32
CA PRO A 311 -2.46 4.02 6.63
C PRO A 311 -1.19 4.26 7.46
N LEU A 312 -0.64 3.15 7.98
CA LEU A 312 0.68 3.17 8.61
C LEU A 312 1.77 3.56 7.62
N GLU A 313 2.91 4.01 8.15
CA GLU A 313 4.12 4.24 7.36
C GLU A 313 4.65 2.92 6.75
N THR A 314 4.48 1.81 7.47
CA THR A 314 4.83 0.47 7.01
C THR A 314 3.79 -0.52 7.54
N GLY A 315 3.47 -1.51 6.71
CA GLY A 315 2.50 -2.54 7.00
C GLY A 315 1.06 -2.03 6.89
N ALA A 316 0.14 -2.67 7.60
CA ALA A 316 -1.29 -2.41 7.47
C ALA A 316 -1.98 -2.31 8.82
N VAL A 317 -2.84 -1.28 8.98
CA VAL A 317 -3.61 -1.04 10.22
C VAL A 317 -4.46 -2.26 10.55
N PHE A 318 -5.12 -2.83 9.54
CA PHE A 318 -6.02 -3.98 9.66
C PHE A 318 -5.39 -5.18 10.37
N THR A 319 -4.07 -5.34 10.28
CA THR A 319 -3.35 -6.50 10.81
C THR A 319 -2.49 -6.19 12.03
N GLU A 320 -2.09 -4.93 12.20
CA GLU A 320 -1.15 -4.53 13.25
C GLU A 320 -1.82 -3.75 14.39
N ARG A 321 -2.99 -3.17 14.13
CA ARG A 321 -3.67 -2.22 15.03
C ARG A 321 -5.17 -2.51 15.15
N TYR A 322 -5.62 -3.72 14.81
CA TYR A 322 -7.03 -4.12 14.96
C TYR A 322 -7.50 -4.15 16.43
N ASP A 323 -6.57 -4.05 17.38
CA ASP A 323 -6.78 -3.99 18.82
C ASP A 323 -6.81 -2.56 19.37
N ALA A 324 -6.57 -1.55 18.53
CA ALA A 324 -6.73 -0.14 18.90
C ALA A 324 -8.21 0.27 18.87
N ASP A 325 -8.53 1.36 19.57
CA ASP A 325 -9.82 2.01 19.46
C ASP A 325 -9.88 2.82 18.17
N PHE A 326 -11.02 2.79 17.48
CA PHE A 326 -11.28 3.57 16.28
C PHE A 326 -12.53 4.41 16.45
N ARG A 327 -12.63 5.46 15.64
CA ARG A 327 -13.88 6.22 15.52
C ARG A 327 -14.33 6.30 14.06
N CYS A 328 -14.86 5.20 13.56
CA CYS A 328 -15.22 5.06 12.15
C CYS A 328 -16.70 5.36 11.87
N LEU A 329 -17.02 5.58 10.60
CA LEU A 329 -18.37 5.83 10.12
C LEU A 329 -19.39 4.72 10.50
N PRO A 330 -19.13 3.41 10.37
CA PRO A 330 -20.10 2.40 10.79
C PRO A 330 -20.44 2.51 12.28
N GLU A 331 -19.47 2.74 13.17
CA GLU A 331 -19.76 2.96 14.59
C GLU A 331 -20.66 4.20 14.83
N LEU A 332 -20.33 5.32 14.18
CA LEU A 332 -21.12 6.55 14.22
C LEU A 332 -22.56 6.34 13.72
N LEU A 333 -22.74 5.55 12.66
CA LEU A 333 -24.05 5.26 12.08
C LEU A 333 -24.86 4.29 12.93
N ARG A 334 -24.20 3.30 13.56
CA ARG A 334 -24.83 2.40 14.53
C ARG A 334 -25.39 3.19 15.71
N GLU A 335 -24.62 4.15 16.24
CA GLU A 335 -25.12 5.06 17.28
C GLU A 335 -26.29 5.94 16.81
N ALA A 336 -26.35 6.24 15.51
CA ALA A 336 -27.46 6.95 14.88
C ALA A 336 -28.64 6.03 14.49
N GLY A 337 -28.61 4.74 14.88
CA GLY A 337 -29.70 3.78 14.67
C GLY A 337 -29.68 3.04 13.33
N TYR A 338 -28.56 3.04 12.61
CA TYR A 338 -28.41 2.30 11.35
C TYR A 338 -27.96 0.87 11.62
N ALA A 339 -28.50 -0.08 10.84
CA ALA A 339 -27.89 -1.39 10.72
C ALA A 339 -26.59 -1.28 9.89
N THR A 340 -25.47 -1.83 10.37
CA THR A 340 -24.17 -1.71 9.68
C THR A 340 -23.64 -3.06 9.21
N VAL A 341 -23.33 -3.18 7.93
CA VAL A 341 -22.89 -4.44 7.33
C VAL A 341 -21.74 -4.26 6.34
N ALA A 342 -20.71 -5.09 6.45
CA ALA A 342 -19.73 -5.28 5.40
C ALA A 342 -20.02 -6.57 4.64
N MET A 343 -19.82 -6.57 3.32
CA MET A 343 -20.02 -7.73 2.45
C MET A 343 -18.80 -7.90 1.55
N HIS A 344 -18.18 -9.06 1.61
CA HIS A 344 -17.04 -9.40 0.74
C HIS A 344 -16.99 -10.92 0.53
N ALA A 345 -17.09 -11.37 -0.71
CA ALA A 345 -17.15 -12.80 -1.03
C ALA A 345 -15.77 -13.49 -1.07
N ASN A 346 -14.96 -13.23 -0.06
CA ASN A 346 -13.70 -13.91 0.24
C ASN A 346 -13.72 -14.45 1.68
N TRP A 347 -12.70 -15.23 2.03
CA TRP A 347 -12.51 -15.71 3.39
C TRP A 347 -12.38 -14.57 4.39
N PRO A 348 -13.03 -14.68 5.55
CA PRO A 348 -13.16 -13.56 6.48
C PRO A 348 -11.84 -13.12 7.13
N ASN A 349 -10.86 -14.02 7.21
CA ASN A 349 -9.55 -13.73 7.80
C ASN A 349 -8.56 -13.07 6.82
N PHE A 350 -8.91 -12.95 5.53
CA PHE A 350 -8.07 -12.24 4.57
C PHE A 350 -8.04 -10.76 4.92
N TRP A 351 -6.84 -10.17 5.01
CA TRP A 351 -6.63 -8.85 5.61
C TRP A 351 -7.14 -8.72 7.07
N ASN A 352 -7.35 -9.82 7.81
CA ASN A 352 -7.80 -9.78 9.22
C ASN A 352 -9.13 -9.03 9.42
N ARG A 353 -10.02 -9.06 8.40
CA ARG A 353 -11.32 -8.37 8.42
C ARG A 353 -12.26 -8.90 9.50
N ASP A 354 -12.17 -10.18 9.84
CA ASP A 354 -12.91 -10.80 10.95
C ASP A 354 -12.64 -10.16 12.31
N ARG A 355 -11.48 -9.51 12.49
CA ARG A 355 -11.16 -8.73 13.70
C ARG A 355 -11.32 -7.23 13.48
N MET A 356 -10.91 -6.73 12.32
CA MET A 356 -10.91 -5.30 12.06
C MET A 356 -12.32 -4.73 11.87
N TYR A 357 -13.24 -5.42 11.21
CA TYR A 357 -14.59 -4.90 11.02
C TYR A 357 -15.36 -4.69 12.33
N PRO A 358 -15.31 -5.61 13.31
CA PRO A 358 -15.79 -5.33 14.66
C PRO A 358 -15.13 -4.10 15.30
N ALA A 359 -13.80 -3.94 15.19
CA ALA A 359 -13.08 -2.80 15.75
C ALA A 359 -13.47 -1.46 15.09
N MET A 360 -13.79 -1.47 13.79
CA MET A 360 -14.34 -0.32 13.08
C MET A 360 -15.80 -0.04 13.45
N GLY A 361 -16.51 -1.00 14.05
CA GLY A 361 -17.89 -0.84 14.51
C GLY A 361 -18.97 -1.38 13.57
N TYR A 362 -18.62 -2.24 12.61
CA TYR A 362 -19.63 -2.99 11.84
C TYR A 362 -20.33 -4.03 12.73
N GLU A 363 -21.66 -4.12 12.64
CA GLU A 363 -22.44 -5.13 13.36
C GLU A 363 -22.35 -6.50 12.70
N ARG A 364 -22.25 -6.54 11.37
CA ARG A 364 -22.22 -7.79 10.60
C ARG A 364 -21.17 -7.77 9.51
N PHE A 365 -20.55 -8.92 9.29
CA PHE A 365 -19.71 -9.19 8.13
C PHE A 365 -20.23 -10.43 7.40
N LEU A 366 -20.70 -10.24 6.17
CA LEU A 366 -21.06 -11.32 5.27
C LEU A 366 -19.85 -11.67 4.40
N SER A 367 -19.24 -12.81 4.69
CA SER A 367 -18.07 -13.34 4.00
C SER A 367 -18.47 -14.33 2.90
N ILE A 368 -17.50 -14.95 2.21
CA ILE A 368 -17.78 -16.05 1.26
C ILE A 368 -18.63 -17.19 1.85
N ARG A 369 -18.65 -17.36 3.18
CA ARG A 369 -19.46 -18.37 3.87
C ARG A 369 -20.97 -18.09 3.82
N ASP A 370 -21.34 -16.85 3.56
CA ASP A 370 -22.71 -16.33 3.64
C ASP A 370 -23.37 -16.19 2.26
N PHE A 371 -22.62 -16.51 1.20
CA PHE A 371 -23.06 -16.49 -0.19
C PHE A 371 -23.16 -17.91 -0.76
N ASP A 372 -24.15 -18.12 -1.61
CA ASP A 372 -24.29 -19.33 -2.40
C ASP A 372 -23.12 -19.49 -3.37
N ARG A 373 -22.81 -20.76 -3.66
CA ARG A 373 -21.71 -21.12 -4.56
C ARG A 373 -21.97 -20.60 -5.97
N GLY A 374 -20.89 -20.27 -6.67
CA GLY A 374 -20.91 -19.87 -8.06
C GLY A 374 -19.50 -19.86 -8.65
N PRO A 375 -19.33 -19.36 -9.88
CA PRO A 375 -18.01 -19.21 -10.49
C PRO A 375 -17.10 -18.37 -9.58
N VAL A 376 -15.89 -18.88 -9.38
CA VAL A 376 -14.80 -18.20 -8.67
C VAL A 376 -13.90 -17.56 -9.71
N ILE A 377 -13.59 -16.28 -9.52
CA ILE A 377 -12.63 -15.55 -10.35
C ILE A 377 -11.57 -15.00 -9.39
N GLY A 378 -10.31 -15.35 -9.61
CA GLY A 378 -9.22 -14.95 -8.74
C GLY A 378 -9.37 -15.51 -7.32
N LEU A 379 -9.58 -14.63 -6.34
CA LEU A 379 -9.47 -14.95 -4.92
C LEU A 379 -10.80 -15.36 -4.24
N GLY A 380 -11.93 -15.31 -4.96
CA GLY A 380 -13.25 -15.57 -4.37
C GLY A 380 -14.39 -15.61 -5.37
N LEU A 381 -15.62 -15.49 -4.87
CA LEU A 381 -16.82 -15.55 -5.72
C LEU A 381 -16.80 -14.41 -6.73
N SER A 382 -17.15 -14.71 -7.99
CA SER A 382 -17.24 -13.70 -9.04
C SER A 382 -18.17 -12.54 -8.67
N ASP A 383 -17.80 -11.33 -9.09
CA ASP A 383 -18.52 -10.09 -8.77
C ASP A 383 -19.96 -10.16 -9.28
N ALA A 384 -20.20 -10.84 -10.41
CA ALA A 384 -21.53 -11.07 -10.95
C ALA A 384 -22.46 -11.82 -9.96
N ARG A 385 -21.96 -12.92 -9.35
CA ARG A 385 -22.73 -13.69 -8.36
C ARG A 385 -22.78 -13.00 -7.01
N PHE A 386 -21.68 -12.38 -6.60
CA PHE A 386 -21.63 -11.61 -5.36
C PHE A 386 -22.67 -10.48 -5.38
N PHE A 387 -22.70 -9.65 -6.43
CA PHE A 387 -23.63 -8.52 -6.51
C PHE A 387 -25.08 -8.92 -6.72
N GLU A 388 -25.36 -10.01 -7.45
CA GLU A 388 -26.70 -10.59 -7.55
C GLU A 388 -27.26 -10.89 -6.15
N GLN A 389 -26.52 -11.65 -5.34
CA GLN A 389 -26.93 -12.03 -4.00
C GLN A 389 -26.89 -10.84 -3.02
N ALA A 390 -25.90 -9.95 -3.14
CA ALA A 390 -25.81 -8.77 -2.28
C ALA A 390 -27.02 -7.85 -2.44
N ALA A 391 -27.53 -7.65 -3.67
CA ALA A 391 -28.74 -6.87 -3.91
C ALA A 391 -29.98 -7.43 -3.17
N GLU A 392 -30.11 -8.77 -3.14
CA GLU A 392 -31.18 -9.46 -2.42
C GLU A 392 -31.02 -9.28 -0.91
N ARG A 393 -29.79 -9.45 -0.38
CA ARG A 393 -29.49 -9.23 1.04
C ARG A 393 -29.79 -7.79 1.47
N LEU A 394 -29.35 -6.80 0.68
CA LEU A 394 -29.59 -5.38 0.94
C LEU A 394 -31.09 -5.06 1.01
N SER A 395 -31.89 -5.63 0.10
CA SER A 395 -33.34 -5.43 0.06
C SER A 395 -34.07 -6.03 1.26
N ALA A 396 -33.43 -6.94 2.01
CA ALA A 396 -33.96 -7.56 3.22
C ALA A 396 -33.42 -6.95 4.53
N LEU A 397 -32.54 -5.94 4.45
CA LEU A 397 -32.01 -5.28 5.65
C LEU A 397 -33.06 -4.34 6.28
N PRO A 398 -33.06 -4.21 7.61
CA PRO A 398 -33.82 -3.15 8.26
C PRO A 398 -33.26 -1.78 7.84
N GLU A 399 -34.14 -0.88 7.41
CA GLU A 399 -33.79 0.51 7.07
C GLU A 399 -33.91 1.42 8.33
N PRO A 400 -33.02 2.41 8.51
CA PRO A 400 -31.91 2.72 7.63
C PRO A 400 -30.70 1.78 7.84
N PHE A 401 -29.96 1.50 6.76
CA PHE A 401 -28.73 0.72 6.84
C PHE A 401 -27.52 1.42 6.19
N TYR A 402 -26.34 1.03 6.63
CA TYR A 402 -25.05 1.33 6.00
C TYR A 402 -24.40 0.02 5.58
N ALA A 403 -24.17 -0.13 4.29
CA ALA A 403 -23.57 -1.34 3.72
C ALA A 403 -22.34 -1.01 2.88
N VAL A 404 -21.26 -1.77 3.09
CA VAL A 404 -20.06 -1.72 2.24
C VAL A 404 -19.92 -3.04 1.48
N LEU A 405 -19.72 -2.96 0.17
CA LEU A 405 -19.53 -4.09 -0.73
C LEU A 405 -18.14 -3.99 -1.35
N VAL A 406 -17.30 -4.99 -1.09
CA VAL A 406 -15.92 -5.05 -1.60
C VAL A 406 -15.85 -6.11 -2.70
N THR A 407 -15.58 -5.67 -3.94
CA THR A 407 -15.43 -6.55 -5.12
C THR A 407 -14.09 -7.28 -5.14
N LEU A 408 -13.90 -8.19 -6.09
CA LEU A 408 -12.69 -9.02 -6.16
C LEU A 408 -12.29 -9.49 -7.56
N SER A 409 -13.21 -9.54 -8.52
CA SER A 409 -12.93 -10.18 -9.83
C SER A 409 -11.88 -9.42 -10.64
N ASN A 410 -11.81 -8.11 -10.46
CA ASN A 410 -10.82 -7.26 -11.10
C ASN A 410 -9.47 -7.23 -10.37
N HIS A 411 -8.94 -8.37 -9.97
CA HIS A 411 -7.67 -8.48 -9.26
C HIS A 411 -6.56 -9.04 -10.17
N ALA A 412 -5.32 -8.58 -9.99
CA ALA A 412 -4.16 -9.08 -10.73
C ALA A 412 -4.03 -10.63 -10.57
N PRO A 413 -3.69 -11.38 -11.63
CA PRO A 413 -3.17 -10.93 -12.94
C PRO A 413 -4.25 -10.60 -13.99
N PHE A 414 -5.51 -10.39 -13.62
CA PHE A 414 -6.63 -10.02 -14.51
C PHE A 414 -6.96 -11.06 -15.60
N VAL A 415 -6.51 -12.30 -15.40
CA VAL A 415 -6.79 -13.43 -16.28
C VAL A 415 -7.25 -14.61 -15.41
N ASP A 416 -8.39 -15.17 -15.77
CA ASP A 416 -8.96 -16.36 -15.12
C ASP A 416 -9.79 -17.15 -16.15
N PRO A 417 -9.78 -18.50 -16.13
CA PRO A 417 -10.61 -19.30 -17.02
C PRO A 417 -12.12 -19.00 -16.93
N ASN A 418 -12.60 -18.56 -15.76
CA ASN A 418 -13.99 -18.18 -15.52
C ASN A 418 -14.28 -16.71 -15.84
N LEU A 419 -13.26 -15.91 -16.19
CA LEU A 419 -13.43 -14.51 -16.60
C LEU A 419 -13.72 -14.45 -18.11
N PRO A 420 -14.93 -14.08 -18.54
CA PRO A 420 -15.27 -14.04 -19.95
C PRO A 420 -14.50 -12.94 -20.68
N ARG A 421 -14.06 -13.25 -21.90
CA ARG A 421 -13.47 -12.26 -22.82
C ARG A 421 -14.58 -11.55 -23.57
N THR A 422 -14.86 -10.31 -23.19
CA THR A 422 -15.97 -9.50 -23.70
C THR A 422 -15.52 -8.29 -24.52
N LEU A 423 -14.23 -7.95 -24.47
CA LEU A 423 -13.62 -6.92 -25.30
C LEU A 423 -12.80 -7.53 -26.43
N ALA A 424 -12.92 -6.97 -27.63
CA ALA A 424 -11.99 -7.23 -28.72
C ALA A 424 -10.71 -6.43 -28.50
N LEU A 425 -9.72 -7.05 -27.84
CA LEU A 425 -8.50 -6.35 -27.38
C LEU A 425 -7.57 -5.91 -28.52
N GLY A 426 -7.60 -6.58 -29.67
CA GLY A 426 -6.77 -6.23 -30.82
C GLY A 426 -5.29 -6.19 -30.45
N ALA A 427 -4.62 -5.04 -30.64
CA ALA A 427 -3.22 -4.86 -30.29
C ALA A 427 -2.91 -4.98 -28.79
N LEU A 428 -3.92 -4.89 -27.92
CA LEU A 428 -3.77 -5.09 -26.47
C LEU A 428 -3.83 -6.57 -26.06
N GLU A 429 -4.09 -7.48 -26.99
CA GLU A 429 -4.10 -8.91 -26.72
C GLU A 429 -2.75 -9.40 -26.19
N GLY A 430 -2.75 -10.22 -25.15
CA GLY A 430 -1.51 -10.67 -24.50
C GLY A 430 -0.83 -9.64 -23.57
N THR A 431 -1.37 -8.42 -23.45
CA THR A 431 -0.82 -7.38 -22.58
C THR A 431 -1.54 -7.33 -21.23
N GLU A 432 -0.83 -6.96 -20.17
CA GLU A 432 -1.40 -6.77 -18.83
C GLU A 432 -2.52 -5.73 -18.83
N VAL A 433 -2.32 -4.63 -19.56
CA VAL A 433 -3.33 -3.58 -19.71
C VAL A 433 -4.58 -4.08 -20.45
N GLY A 434 -4.43 -4.91 -21.49
CA GLY A 434 -5.57 -5.51 -22.19
C GLY A 434 -6.39 -6.43 -21.29
N TYR A 435 -5.73 -7.28 -20.52
CA TYR A 435 -6.38 -8.17 -19.56
C TYR A 435 -7.07 -7.40 -18.44
N TYR A 436 -6.41 -6.37 -17.90
CA TYR A 436 -7.01 -5.44 -16.95
C TYR A 436 -8.29 -4.82 -17.49
N LEU A 437 -8.29 -4.26 -18.72
CA LEU A 437 -9.49 -3.64 -19.28
C LEU A 437 -10.63 -4.63 -19.50
N ASN A 438 -10.33 -5.87 -19.91
CA ASN A 438 -11.35 -6.92 -20.02
C ASN A 438 -11.94 -7.29 -18.65
N SER A 439 -11.10 -7.37 -17.63
CA SER A 439 -11.51 -7.67 -16.27
C SER A 439 -12.33 -6.54 -15.65
N ALA A 440 -11.92 -5.28 -15.85
CA ALA A 440 -12.67 -4.10 -15.45
C ALA A 440 -14.06 -4.05 -16.12
N ARG A 441 -14.16 -4.45 -17.40
CA ARG A 441 -15.44 -4.57 -18.12
C ARG A 441 -16.38 -5.60 -17.49
N PHE A 442 -15.85 -6.70 -16.98
CA PHE A 442 -16.64 -7.71 -16.28
C PHE A 442 -17.20 -7.18 -14.95
N THR A 443 -16.34 -6.56 -14.12
CA THR A 443 -16.76 -5.95 -12.86
C THR A 443 -17.75 -4.79 -13.09
N ASP A 444 -17.59 -4.00 -14.16
CA ASP A 444 -18.55 -2.98 -14.57
C ASP A 444 -19.92 -3.57 -14.93
N ALA A 445 -19.97 -4.69 -15.66
CA ALA A 445 -21.23 -5.37 -15.96
C ALA A 445 -21.91 -5.92 -14.68
N ALA A 446 -21.12 -6.42 -13.74
CA ALA A 446 -21.61 -6.85 -12.43
C ALA A 446 -22.17 -5.67 -11.62
N LEU A 447 -21.49 -4.52 -11.61
CA LEU A 447 -21.98 -3.28 -10.99
C LEU A 447 -23.31 -2.83 -11.63
N GLY A 448 -23.42 -2.95 -12.96
CA GLY A 448 -24.67 -2.74 -13.67
C GLY A 448 -25.82 -3.58 -13.12
N THR A 449 -25.55 -4.88 -12.89
CA THR A 449 -26.53 -5.82 -12.31
C THR A 449 -26.93 -5.41 -10.90
N LEU A 450 -25.99 -5.01 -10.04
CA LEU A 450 -26.28 -4.48 -8.70
C LEU A 450 -27.23 -3.28 -8.79
N VAL A 451 -26.86 -2.27 -9.57
CA VAL A 451 -27.61 -1.01 -9.70
C VAL A 451 -29.02 -1.26 -10.24
N ASP A 452 -29.15 -2.10 -11.27
CA ASP A 452 -30.44 -2.38 -11.90
C ASP A 452 -31.36 -3.16 -10.95
N ARG A 453 -30.83 -4.10 -10.14
CA ARG A 453 -31.59 -4.81 -9.11
C ARG A 453 -32.02 -3.91 -7.95
N LEU A 454 -31.12 -3.07 -7.45
CA LEU A 454 -31.44 -2.10 -6.40
C LEU A 454 -32.49 -1.08 -6.88
N ARG A 455 -32.46 -0.71 -8.16
CA ARG A 455 -33.49 0.15 -8.77
C ARG A 455 -34.83 -0.58 -8.85
N ALA A 456 -34.84 -1.84 -9.29
CA ALA A 456 -36.05 -2.65 -9.39
C ALA A 456 -36.72 -2.89 -8.02
N SER A 457 -35.96 -3.05 -6.94
CA SER A 457 -36.50 -3.15 -5.57
C SER A 457 -36.82 -1.80 -4.92
N GLY A 458 -36.52 -0.69 -5.60
CA GLY A 458 -36.68 0.68 -5.09
C GLY A 458 -35.66 1.08 -4.02
N VAL A 459 -34.77 0.19 -3.58
CA VAL A 459 -33.73 0.47 -2.60
C VAL A 459 -32.81 1.59 -3.09
N LEU A 460 -32.44 1.58 -4.37
CA LEU A 460 -31.57 2.60 -4.96
C LEU A 460 -32.13 4.01 -4.78
N GLU A 461 -33.46 4.18 -4.91
CA GLU A 461 -34.12 5.49 -4.79
C GLU A 461 -34.37 5.95 -3.36
N ARG A 462 -34.03 5.12 -2.37
CA ARG A 462 -34.01 5.49 -0.95
C ARG A 462 -32.60 5.56 -0.39
N SER A 463 -31.58 5.35 -1.23
CA SER A 463 -30.19 5.22 -0.81
C SER A 463 -29.30 6.30 -1.40
N VAL A 464 -28.31 6.73 -0.62
CA VAL A 464 -27.07 7.30 -1.16
C VAL A 464 -26.20 6.14 -1.62
N LEU A 465 -25.76 6.15 -2.88
CA LEU A 465 -24.83 5.17 -3.42
C LEU A 465 -23.47 5.86 -3.65
N VAL A 466 -22.43 5.36 -3.01
CA VAL A 466 -21.05 5.78 -3.23
C VAL A 466 -20.32 4.66 -3.95
N VAL A 467 -19.64 4.97 -5.04
CA VAL A 467 -18.81 4.01 -5.79
C VAL A 467 -17.42 4.59 -5.91
N TYR A 468 -16.40 3.81 -5.55
CA TYR A 468 -15.02 4.24 -5.66
C TYR A 468 -14.06 3.09 -6.00
N GLY A 469 -12.98 3.40 -6.70
CA GLY A 469 -11.87 2.46 -6.88
C GLY A 469 -10.92 2.49 -5.68
N ASP A 470 -10.37 1.34 -5.30
CA ASP A 470 -9.47 1.25 -4.14
C ASP A 470 -8.02 1.63 -4.46
N HIS A 471 -7.44 1.08 -5.52
CA HIS A 471 -6.05 1.30 -5.88
C HIS A 471 -5.74 1.03 -7.35
N HIS A 472 -4.48 1.22 -7.72
CA HIS A 472 -3.99 0.90 -9.06
C HIS A 472 -4.01 -0.61 -9.29
N GLY A 473 -4.46 -1.02 -10.48
CA GLY A 473 -4.36 -2.41 -10.94
C GLY A 473 -3.16 -2.64 -11.84
N VAL A 474 -2.87 -1.68 -12.72
CA VAL A 474 -1.71 -1.70 -13.61
C VAL A 474 -0.78 -0.54 -13.28
N THR A 475 0.52 -0.83 -13.30
CA THR A 475 1.56 0.17 -13.10
C THR A 475 2.05 0.73 -14.44
N ARG A 476 2.84 1.81 -14.41
CA ARG A 476 3.49 2.35 -15.63
C ARG A 476 4.27 1.33 -16.45
N ARG A 477 4.81 0.31 -15.78
CA ARG A 477 5.65 -0.73 -16.39
C ARG A 477 4.82 -1.86 -16.99
N ALA A 478 3.50 -1.85 -16.78
CA ALA A 478 2.63 -2.84 -17.34
C ALA A 478 2.75 -2.84 -18.87
N SER A 479 2.81 -4.03 -19.44
CA SER A 479 2.79 -4.21 -20.88
C SER A 479 1.50 -3.61 -21.48
N GLY A 480 1.63 -2.90 -22.61
CA GLY A 480 0.51 -2.29 -23.33
C GLY A 480 0.12 -0.87 -22.90
N THR A 481 0.78 -0.26 -21.90
CA THR A 481 0.49 1.13 -21.48
C THR A 481 0.68 2.16 -22.60
N ALA A 482 1.75 2.04 -23.37
CA ALA A 482 2.03 2.91 -24.53
C ALA A 482 0.93 2.82 -25.61
N LEU A 483 0.32 1.64 -25.78
CA LEU A 483 -0.76 1.43 -26.76
C LEU A 483 -2.05 2.17 -26.39
N LEU A 484 -2.21 2.56 -25.13
CA LEU A 484 -3.36 3.34 -24.67
C LEU A 484 -3.17 4.86 -24.80
N GLY A 485 -2.03 5.32 -25.34
CA GLY A 485 -1.66 6.73 -25.38
C GLY A 485 -1.57 7.35 -23.98
N LEU A 486 -1.39 6.51 -22.94
CA LEU A 486 -1.17 7.00 -21.60
C LEU A 486 0.22 7.66 -21.59
N PRO A 487 0.37 8.85 -20.98
CA PRO A 487 1.60 9.62 -21.11
C PRO A 487 2.83 8.82 -20.70
N GLU A 488 3.80 8.61 -21.58
CA GLU A 488 5.14 8.16 -21.17
C GLU A 488 5.88 9.25 -20.36
N THR A 489 5.23 10.43 -20.18
CA THR A 489 5.82 11.59 -19.54
C THR A 489 6.21 11.29 -18.10
N ARG A 490 7.27 12.01 -17.71
CA ARG A 490 8.09 11.89 -16.50
C ARG A 490 7.47 11.03 -15.36
N ALA A 491 8.26 10.06 -14.88
CA ALA A 491 7.84 9.08 -13.88
C ALA A 491 7.31 9.67 -12.55
N ASP A 492 7.68 10.92 -12.25
CA ASP A 492 7.19 11.72 -11.12
C ASP A 492 5.72 12.15 -11.29
N VAL A 493 5.30 12.47 -12.52
CA VAL A 493 3.91 12.84 -12.86
C VAL A 493 3.03 11.61 -13.02
N TRP A 494 3.59 10.51 -13.53
CA TRP A 494 2.84 9.27 -13.74
C TRP A 494 2.21 8.71 -12.46
N LEU A 495 2.90 8.82 -11.31
CA LEU A 495 2.35 8.40 -10.01
C LEU A 495 0.99 9.07 -9.72
N LEU A 496 0.82 10.32 -10.14
CA LEU A 496 -0.39 11.12 -9.99
C LEU A 496 -1.48 10.79 -11.02
N HIS A 497 -1.16 9.98 -12.03
CA HIS A 497 -2.15 9.42 -12.96
C HIS A 497 -2.52 8.00 -12.57
N GLU A 498 -1.55 7.18 -12.15
CA GLU A 498 -1.73 5.81 -11.69
C GLU A 498 -2.62 5.73 -10.46
N ALA A 499 -2.47 6.68 -9.52
CA ALA A 499 -3.28 6.75 -8.32
C ALA A 499 -4.72 7.18 -8.59
N ARG A 500 -5.09 7.64 -9.80
CA ARG A 500 -6.46 8.11 -10.05
C ARG A 500 -7.44 6.94 -10.10
N VAL A 501 -8.50 7.04 -9.32
CA VAL A 501 -9.59 6.06 -9.20
C VAL A 501 -10.93 6.75 -9.50
N PRO A 502 -11.96 6.03 -9.98
CA PRO A 502 -13.29 6.62 -10.03
C PRO A 502 -13.78 6.92 -8.61
N LEU A 503 -14.54 8.00 -8.45
CA LEU A 503 -15.30 8.30 -7.24
C LEU A 503 -16.61 8.98 -7.64
N LEU A 504 -17.72 8.40 -7.22
CA LEU A 504 -19.06 8.86 -7.53
C LEU A 504 -19.93 8.84 -6.28
N VAL A 505 -20.77 9.86 -6.13
CA VAL A 505 -21.79 9.96 -5.09
C VAL A 505 -23.14 10.21 -5.75
N ARG A 506 -23.98 9.18 -5.80
CA ARG A 506 -25.35 9.25 -6.31
C ARG A 506 -26.30 9.50 -5.15
N LEU A 507 -27.06 10.59 -5.24
CA LEU A 507 -28.15 10.87 -4.31
C LEU A 507 -29.45 10.18 -4.78
N PRO A 508 -30.41 9.92 -3.86
CA PRO A 508 -31.74 9.44 -4.20
C PRO A 508 -32.36 10.15 -5.42
N PHE A 509 -32.99 9.38 -6.32
CA PHE A 509 -33.60 9.84 -7.57
C PHE A 509 -32.65 10.53 -8.55
N GLY A 510 -31.33 10.42 -8.37
CA GLY A 510 -30.34 11.05 -9.26
C GLY A 510 -30.45 12.57 -9.30
N ARG A 511 -30.97 13.21 -8.23
CA ARG A 511 -31.36 14.64 -8.23
C ARG A 511 -30.21 15.62 -8.40
N VAL A 512 -28.98 15.17 -8.20
CA VAL A 512 -27.77 15.99 -8.31
C VAL A 512 -26.75 15.23 -9.13
N ALA A 513 -26.60 15.65 -10.39
CA ALA A 513 -25.64 15.13 -11.33
C ALA A 513 -24.72 16.28 -11.77
N GLU A 514 -23.43 16.18 -11.42
CA GLU A 514 -22.44 17.22 -11.64
C GLU A 514 -21.06 16.58 -11.76
N VAL A 515 -20.21 17.11 -12.63
CA VAL A 515 -18.80 16.72 -12.70
C VAL A 515 -17.96 17.72 -11.93
N ARG A 516 -17.17 17.24 -10.98
CA ARG A 516 -16.24 18.04 -10.17
C ARG A 516 -14.81 17.66 -10.49
N HIS A 517 -13.99 18.70 -10.68
CA HIS A 517 -12.58 18.58 -11.02
C HIS A 517 -11.65 18.86 -9.85
N ALA A 518 -12.17 19.35 -8.72
CA ALA A 518 -11.39 19.53 -7.50
C ALA A 518 -10.75 18.19 -7.06
N PRO A 519 -9.52 18.21 -6.53
CA PRO A 519 -8.90 17.04 -5.93
C PRO A 519 -9.80 16.42 -4.86
N ALA A 520 -9.95 15.10 -4.93
CA ALA A 520 -10.70 14.31 -3.96
C ALA A 520 -9.90 13.05 -3.58
N GLY A 521 -10.15 12.51 -2.40
CA GLY A 521 -9.50 11.31 -1.91
C GLY A 521 -10.47 10.31 -1.28
N GLN A 522 -9.99 9.12 -1.01
CA GLN A 522 -10.74 8.10 -0.27
C GLN A 522 -11.03 8.52 1.17
N LEU A 523 -10.12 9.30 1.79
CA LEU A 523 -10.36 9.92 3.10
C LEU A 523 -11.62 10.76 3.14
N ASP A 524 -12.04 11.31 2.00
CA ASP A 524 -13.17 12.24 1.93
C ASP A 524 -14.53 11.53 1.91
N VAL A 525 -14.56 10.19 1.75
CA VAL A 525 -15.81 9.41 1.66
C VAL A 525 -16.60 9.44 2.97
N ALA A 526 -15.99 9.04 4.09
CA ALA A 526 -16.65 9.05 5.39
C ALA A 526 -17.20 10.43 5.79
N PRO A 527 -16.43 11.54 5.74
CA PRO A 527 -16.95 12.87 6.06
C PRO A 527 -18.03 13.33 5.08
N THR A 528 -17.96 12.95 3.79
CA THR A 528 -19.03 13.24 2.82
C THR A 528 -20.34 12.58 3.20
N ILE A 529 -20.30 11.29 3.55
CA ILE A 529 -21.49 10.54 3.99
C ILE A 529 -22.03 11.13 5.30
N ALA A 530 -21.17 11.34 6.30
CA ALA A 530 -21.56 11.92 7.58
C ALA A 530 -22.22 13.29 7.41
N ASP A 531 -21.71 14.12 6.50
CA ASP A 531 -22.25 15.43 6.19
C ASP A 531 -23.60 15.37 5.46
N LEU A 532 -23.74 14.51 4.45
CA LEU A 532 -25.02 14.28 3.75
C LEU A 532 -26.13 13.84 4.71
N LEU A 533 -25.80 13.00 5.69
CA LEU A 533 -26.72 12.52 6.71
C LEU A 533 -26.94 13.52 7.86
N GLY A 534 -26.06 14.52 7.99
CA GLY A 534 -26.10 15.53 9.04
C GLY A 534 -25.74 14.99 10.41
N LEU A 535 -24.71 14.13 10.48
CA LEU A 535 -24.18 13.60 11.74
C LEU A 535 -23.43 14.70 12.54
N PRO A 536 -23.41 14.63 13.89
CA PRO A 536 -22.62 15.54 14.72
C PRO A 536 -21.13 15.46 14.40
N ARG A 537 -20.50 16.60 14.15
CA ARG A 537 -19.10 16.68 13.65
C ARG A 537 -18.08 16.57 14.78
N GLU A 538 -18.45 16.96 15.98
CA GLU A 538 -17.60 17.15 17.16
C GLU A 538 -16.99 15.83 17.71
N ARG A 539 -17.42 14.69 17.17
CA ARG A 539 -17.06 13.34 17.65
C ARG A 539 -16.60 12.40 16.53
N THR A 540 -16.26 12.93 15.37
CA THR A 540 -15.86 12.13 14.20
C THR A 540 -14.35 11.93 14.09
N PHE A 541 -13.55 12.95 14.38
CA PHE A 541 -12.09 12.93 14.22
C PHE A 541 -11.60 12.49 12.82
N PHE A 542 -12.38 12.80 11.78
CA PHE A 542 -12.03 12.51 10.39
C PHE A 542 -10.95 13.47 9.88
N HIS A 543 -9.91 12.94 9.22
CA HIS A 543 -8.85 13.74 8.60
C HIS A 543 -9.26 14.33 7.24
N GLY A 544 -10.04 13.58 6.45
CA GLY A 544 -10.61 14.01 5.19
C GLY A 544 -11.69 15.08 5.37
N ARG A 545 -12.23 15.56 4.25
CA ARG A 545 -13.30 16.56 4.26
C ARG A 545 -14.46 16.12 3.39
N SER A 546 -15.64 16.63 3.72
CA SER A 546 -16.81 16.38 2.90
C SER A 546 -16.63 17.01 1.52
N LEU A 547 -16.86 16.22 0.47
CA LEU A 547 -16.84 16.64 -0.91
C LEU A 547 -18.09 17.44 -1.31
N VAL A 548 -19.03 17.61 -0.38
CA VAL A 548 -20.28 18.34 -0.57
C VAL A 548 -20.41 19.57 0.35
N SER A 549 -19.39 19.88 1.15
CA SER A 549 -19.33 21.11 1.96
C SER A 549 -17.95 21.75 2.03
N GLY A 550 -17.95 23.08 2.09
CA GLY A 550 -16.73 23.88 2.20
C GLY A 550 -15.89 23.93 0.91
N PRO A 551 -14.75 24.65 0.94
CA PRO A 551 -13.83 24.71 -0.19
C PRO A 551 -13.05 23.41 -0.35
N ALA A 552 -12.71 23.09 -1.60
CA ALA A 552 -11.77 22.03 -1.93
C ALA A 552 -10.46 22.17 -1.13
N ARG A 553 -9.86 21.04 -0.78
CA ARG A 553 -8.56 21.00 -0.09
C ARG A 553 -7.58 20.11 -0.85
N PRO A 554 -6.29 20.27 -0.58
CA PRO A 554 -5.31 19.36 -1.14
C PRO A 554 -5.55 17.93 -0.66
N VAL A 555 -5.38 16.98 -1.57
CA VAL A 555 -5.35 15.55 -1.27
C VAL A 555 -3.93 15.18 -0.89
N ILE A 556 -3.74 14.61 0.29
CA ILE A 556 -2.42 14.15 0.75
C ILE A 556 -2.31 12.65 0.49
N LEU A 557 -1.21 12.22 -0.10
CA LEU A 557 -0.91 10.81 -0.33
C LEU A 557 -0.02 10.27 0.82
N PRO A 558 -0.07 8.97 1.14
CA PRO A 558 0.69 8.40 2.27
C PRO A 558 2.21 8.48 2.17
N ASP A 559 2.76 8.71 0.97
CA ASP A 559 4.19 8.93 0.71
C ASP A 559 4.63 10.37 1.03
N GLY A 560 3.71 11.22 1.48
CA GLY A 560 3.93 12.63 1.76
C GLY A 560 3.79 13.53 0.52
N SER A 561 3.45 12.99 -0.64
CA SER A 561 3.04 13.78 -1.80
C SER A 561 1.69 14.45 -1.53
N ALA A 562 1.42 15.57 -2.18
CA ALA A 562 0.17 16.29 -1.99
C ALA A 562 -0.28 17.00 -3.27
N VAL A 563 -1.58 16.96 -3.55
CA VAL A 563 -2.19 17.47 -4.78
C VAL A 563 -3.25 18.51 -4.42
N SER A 564 -3.03 19.75 -4.83
CA SER A 564 -4.01 20.84 -4.74
C SER A 564 -4.52 21.23 -6.13
N GLU A 565 -5.46 22.16 -6.22
CA GLU A 565 -5.95 22.68 -7.52
C GLU A 565 -4.86 23.38 -8.33
N ALA A 566 -3.86 23.98 -7.66
CA ALA A 566 -2.83 24.79 -8.31
C ALA A 566 -1.46 24.10 -8.37
N LEU A 567 -1.13 23.29 -7.36
CA LEU A 567 0.22 22.75 -7.16
C LEU A 567 0.19 21.28 -6.79
N VAL A 568 1.24 20.57 -7.21
CA VAL A 568 1.56 19.23 -6.74
C VAL A 568 2.92 19.25 -6.05
N TRP A 569 2.93 18.86 -4.79
CA TRP A 569 4.14 18.53 -4.04
C TRP A 569 4.44 17.04 -4.19
N LEU A 570 5.68 16.73 -4.57
CA LEU A 570 6.17 15.35 -4.63
C LEU A 570 6.97 15.05 -3.36
N GLY A 571 6.50 14.04 -2.62
CA GLY A 571 7.01 13.68 -1.30
C GLY A 571 8.47 13.23 -1.27
N ALA A 572 8.93 12.82 -0.09
CA ALA A 572 10.32 12.39 0.12
C ALA A 572 10.66 11.11 -0.66
N GLU A 573 9.66 10.32 -1.04
CA GLU A 573 9.83 9.09 -1.82
C GLU A 573 9.88 9.32 -3.35
N ARG A 574 9.90 10.59 -3.80
CA ARG A 574 10.05 10.91 -5.23
C ARG A 574 11.35 10.34 -5.82
N ARG A 575 11.31 10.04 -7.12
CA ARG A 575 12.50 9.60 -7.87
C ARG A 575 13.62 10.66 -7.75
N TRP A 576 14.87 10.23 -7.54
CA TRP A 576 16.01 11.15 -7.48
C TRP A 576 16.07 12.04 -8.71
N GLY A 577 16.45 13.30 -8.52
CA GLY A 577 16.50 14.30 -9.59
C GLY A 577 15.13 14.80 -10.06
N SER A 578 14.01 14.24 -9.57
CA SER A 578 12.68 14.79 -9.86
C SER A 578 12.48 16.13 -9.15
N PRO A 579 11.77 17.07 -9.80
CA PRO A 579 11.35 18.30 -9.14
C PRO A 579 10.55 17.99 -7.88
N ALA A 580 10.63 18.87 -6.90
CA ALA A 580 9.86 18.72 -5.68
C ALA A 580 8.44 19.32 -5.81
N CYS A 581 8.25 20.28 -6.72
CA CYS A 581 7.01 21.02 -6.89
C CYS A 581 6.67 21.16 -8.38
N LEU A 582 5.40 20.90 -8.71
CA LEU A 582 4.85 21.02 -10.06
C LEU A 582 3.63 21.92 -10.06
N ASP A 583 3.36 22.55 -11.20
CA ASP A 583 2.06 23.14 -11.49
C ASP A 583 1.03 22.02 -11.76
N ALA A 584 -0.13 22.06 -11.10
CA ALA A 584 -1.12 20.98 -11.18
C ALA A 584 -1.80 20.87 -12.55
N SER A 585 -1.85 21.96 -13.33
CA SER A 585 -2.54 22.01 -14.62
C SER A 585 -1.67 21.55 -15.77
N SER A 586 -0.44 22.05 -15.83
CA SER A 586 0.54 21.76 -16.87
C SER A 586 1.41 20.55 -16.54
N GLY A 587 1.53 20.21 -15.27
CA GLY A 587 2.50 19.24 -14.77
C GLY A 587 3.93 19.77 -14.74
N GLU A 588 4.21 20.99 -15.21
CA GLU A 588 5.56 21.52 -15.37
C GLU A 588 6.24 21.85 -14.02
N PRO A 589 7.57 21.69 -13.90
CA PRO A 589 8.30 22.03 -12.68
C PRO A 589 8.18 23.51 -12.35
N VAL A 590 8.01 23.81 -11.06
CA VAL A 590 8.01 25.18 -10.54
C VAL A 590 8.98 25.29 -9.37
N ALA A 591 9.26 26.52 -8.92
CA ALA A 591 10.13 26.76 -7.78
C ALA A 591 9.64 25.97 -6.54
N PRO A 592 10.51 25.17 -5.87
CA PRO A 592 10.13 24.32 -4.74
C PRO A 592 9.41 25.05 -3.61
N GLU A 593 9.79 26.30 -3.36
CA GLU A 593 9.25 27.16 -2.29
C GLU A 593 7.75 27.41 -2.46
N ARG A 594 7.23 27.32 -3.69
CA ARG A 594 5.78 27.44 -3.95
C ARG A 594 4.98 26.34 -3.26
N CYS A 595 5.57 25.17 -3.04
CA CYS A 595 4.92 24.04 -2.38
C CYS A 595 5.20 23.98 -0.88
N ASP A 596 5.92 24.92 -0.26
CA ASP A 596 6.31 24.81 1.15
C ASP A 596 5.09 24.60 2.06
N ALA A 597 4.10 25.50 2.00
CA ALA A 597 2.89 25.37 2.80
C ALA A 597 2.12 24.07 2.56
N LEU A 598 2.11 23.58 1.31
CA LEU A 598 1.47 22.31 0.94
C LEU A 598 2.23 21.12 1.57
N ALA A 599 3.56 21.15 1.54
CA ALA A 599 4.42 20.15 2.15
C ALA A 599 4.30 20.14 3.68
N GLU A 600 4.28 21.31 4.34
CA GLU A 600 4.11 21.38 5.79
C GLU A 600 2.74 20.85 6.23
N HIS A 601 1.69 21.17 5.45
CA HIS A 601 0.34 20.69 5.69
C HIS A 601 0.26 19.17 5.58
N ALA A 602 0.78 18.61 4.48
CA ALA A 602 0.88 17.18 4.26
C ALA A 602 1.60 16.50 5.44
N ALA A 603 2.70 17.12 5.90
CA ALA A 603 3.53 16.56 6.93
C ALA A 603 2.86 16.48 8.30
N ARG A 604 2.18 17.56 8.70
CA ARG A 604 1.44 17.61 9.96
C ARG A 604 0.27 16.63 9.95
N GLU A 605 -0.50 16.59 8.86
CA GLU A 605 -1.69 15.73 8.76
C GLU A 605 -1.34 14.24 8.87
N LEU A 606 -0.33 13.77 8.12
CA LEU A 606 0.14 12.39 8.21
C LEU A 606 0.71 12.06 9.60
N ALA A 607 1.47 12.98 10.20
CA ALA A 607 2.03 12.78 11.53
C ALA A 607 0.93 12.61 12.60
N VAL A 608 -0.08 13.47 12.58
CA VAL A 608 -1.21 13.40 13.53
C VAL A 608 -2.00 12.12 13.33
N SER A 609 -2.43 11.81 12.10
CA SER A 609 -3.24 10.59 11.84
C SER A 609 -2.52 9.31 12.26
N ARG A 610 -1.23 9.20 11.95
CA ARG A 610 -0.43 8.04 12.35
C ARG A 610 -0.18 7.99 13.85
N ALA A 611 -0.06 9.13 14.52
CA ALA A 611 0.05 9.17 15.97
C ALA A 611 -1.25 8.66 16.61
N GLU A 612 -2.42 9.06 16.11
CA GLU A 612 -3.72 8.61 16.63
C GLU A 612 -3.87 7.09 16.61
N VAL A 613 -3.45 6.46 15.52
CA VAL A 613 -3.47 4.99 15.39
C VAL A 613 -2.35 4.32 16.19
N ASN A 614 -1.12 4.84 16.15
CA ASN A 614 0.02 4.18 16.81
C ASN A 614 0.02 4.30 18.33
N GLN A 615 -0.55 5.38 18.86
CA GLN A 615 -0.64 5.68 20.30
C GLN A 615 -2.03 5.38 20.88
N ASP A 616 -2.96 4.84 20.07
CA ASP A 616 -4.32 4.49 20.49
C ASP A 616 -5.04 5.69 21.16
N LEU A 617 -5.12 6.80 20.44
CA LEU A 617 -5.58 8.08 21.00
C LEU A 617 -7.09 8.26 21.01
N PHE A 618 -7.87 7.51 20.21
CA PHE A 618 -9.30 7.78 19.97
C PHE A 618 -10.14 7.80 21.23
N ARG A 619 -9.99 6.81 22.12
CA ARG A 619 -10.69 6.79 23.42
C ARG A 619 -10.42 8.04 24.27
N TRP A 620 -9.21 8.59 24.19
CA TRP A 620 -8.79 9.77 24.96
C TRP A 620 -9.30 11.05 24.32
N MET A 621 -9.27 11.12 22.99
CA MET A 621 -9.86 12.22 22.25
C MET A 621 -11.37 12.31 22.52
N LEU A 622 -12.09 11.17 22.44
CA LEU A 622 -13.52 11.09 22.78
C LEU A 622 -13.81 11.53 24.23
N ALA A 623 -13.01 11.06 25.19
CA ALA A 623 -13.18 11.45 26.59
C ALA A 623 -12.94 12.96 26.82
N ALA A 624 -12.00 13.56 26.07
CA ALA A 624 -11.68 14.97 26.18
C ALA A 624 -12.71 15.90 25.50
N THR A 625 -13.47 15.40 24.51
CA THR A 625 -14.50 16.17 23.80
C THR A 625 -15.92 15.92 24.29
N THR A 626 -16.14 14.93 25.16
CA THR A 626 -17.44 14.70 25.78
C THR A 626 -17.70 15.78 26.83
N PRO A 627 -18.81 16.54 26.76
CA PRO A 627 -19.13 17.54 27.77
C PRO A 627 -19.20 16.88 29.16
N ARG A 628 -18.45 17.40 30.14
CA ARG A 628 -18.69 17.01 31.54
C ARG A 628 -20.09 17.50 31.90
N SER A 629 -20.96 16.59 32.34
CA SER A 629 -22.21 16.99 32.99
C SER A 629 -21.86 17.98 34.10
N PRO A 630 -22.59 19.11 34.25
CA PRO A 630 -22.39 19.96 35.41
C PRO A 630 -22.55 19.11 36.68
N PRO A 631 -21.76 19.37 37.74
CA PRO A 631 -22.00 18.70 39.01
C PRO A 631 -23.47 18.88 39.38
N ALA A 632 -24.12 17.79 39.79
CA ALA A 632 -25.50 17.86 40.25
C ALA A 632 -25.63 19.02 41.25
N PRO A 633 -26.64 19.89 41.12
CA PRO A 633 -26.82 20.97 42.08
C PRO A 633 -26.85 20.37 43.48
N VAL A 634 -25.91 20.80 44.33
CA VAL A 634 -25.92 20.46 45.75
C VAL A 634 -27.29 20.87 46.26
N ALA A 635 -28.06 19.89 46.74
CA ALA A 635 -29.38 20.13 47.28
C ALA A 635 -29.27 21.22 48.36
N PRO A 636 -30.08 22.31 48.28
CA PRO A 636 -30.07 23.33 49.31
C PRO A 636 -30.58 22.69 50.61
N GLY A 637 -29.68 22.41 51.55
CA GLY A 637 -30.06 21.81 52.84
C GLY A 637 -28.98 21.08 53.62
N ALA A 638 -27.78 20.84 53.08
CA ALA A 638 -26.68 20.28 53.87
C ALA A 638 -25.76 21.41 54.36
N SER A 639 -26.04 21.89 55.58
CA SER A 639 -25.12 22.74 56.37
C SER A 639 -23.90 21.92 56.85
N PRO A 640 -22.74 22.57 57.08
CA PRO A 640 -21.41 21.94 57.12
C PRO A 640 -21.16 20.97 58.27
#